data_AF-A0A0V7ZZE5-F1
#
_entry.id   AF-A0A0V7ZZE5-F1
#
_cell.length_a   1.000
_cell.length_b   1.000
_cell.length_c   1.000
_cell.angle_alpha   90.00
_cell.angle_beta   90.00
_cell.angle_gamma   90.00
#
_symmetry.space_group_name_H-M   'P 1'
#
loop_
_entity.id
_entity.type
_entity.pdbx_description
1 polymer ?
#
loop_
_entity_poly.entity_id
_entity_poly.type
_entity_poly.pdbx_seq_one_letter_code
_entity_poly.pdbx_strand_id
1 'polypeptide(L)'
;MNSNGLCDLVTKIVLLGFFNLSTALIKPCFAQSNITPDNTLGAEGSQVIPNVNNPDGIPSELIEAGAQRGQNLFHSFQEFNVSEGRGAYFVVPNNTIQNVLTRVTGSNASSINGVLGTISSRNFDPSNVNLFLINPNGIIFGRNASLNINGSFAVTTANAIEFGNRGLFSATGPQLPSELLTVNPSAFLFNRINAQASIQSTSVAPAGEDILGNSLTGLRVGDGNSLLLLGGNINIDGQEEQGGISAVGGRVELGGLASIGTVGLNVDGNNLSLSFPEQGNGSDVSLNSGARVNLRADGGGDSIINSGNLEIIEGSQILAGISSGLGSPGVQAGNIAINATGTIVIDGVPNGSRSGVFNQTEIGSVGNSGSIDINADSVEIKNGGQLNTSALGSGNSGKILINATNKVLFDGAPLGFQSSAFSQLGENAVGNSGGIEINAGSVEVFDGGYLEANTLGIGNAGKIQITAREKVVIDGESPLGFLSAVFSQVGENAVGNSGGIEINAGNVEVTNGGQLSANTLGTGDAGKITISARDKVVFDDQSPFGKLSSAFSQVRENAVGNSGGIEINANNVEVTNGGQLSATTLNRGNAGLIKINATDKVVFDGVSRFGNLSSAISQVKENAEGDSEGIEINGSNVEITGGAQLTATTLGKGDSGKISITGTERVVFDGESTPLFTVSSAISQVFGGAEGDSGGIEINGGSVEITGGAQLTATTLGKGNSGKISITGTERVVFDGESTFGFGPVSSAISQVKENAEGDSGGIEINGGNVEIRNGSQLTATTLGKGDSGLIRIAATERVVFDGESTFDFGPVSSAISQVFGGAEGNSGGIEIEADNVEITNGAFLDASTLGKGNAGAVRITGRDRVIFDGKSKDGSLSSNSSSQVGSGAIGNSEGISINAPNIKLSNTGFISTKTLGDGRAGDITVRSTNFDIIGGSQVSAESEGTDVAGNINISVKDNFNANNGQVLTQAEKSSGGDINITAGKNIILRNNSDIKTILSTTTGSGGDINLNANAIVALEDSDIFAFAPQGSGGDIIFNTNAFLSDSLFSPTSETGNSFTEEKLNRLDGNSRVDVNASGSVSSGTIIGITDNSFLQDDLAELTENPIDSEALVASSCVVRSKKRNGSFFITGTAGLPYRPGDTLPSRYSAIKVRTIEESSAKKPNQKWKIGDPIVEPTGVYSLENGRRILSRECGK
;
A
#
# COMPACT_ATOMS: atom_id res chain seq x y z
N MET A 1 4.11 58.12 60.93
CA MET A 1 4.51 57.89 62.34
C MET A 1 3.34 57.26 63.06
N ASN A 2 3.58 56.21 63.84
CA ASN A 2 2.59 55.48 64.66
C ASN A 2 1.46 54.78 63.85
N SER A 3 0.90 53.64 64.26
CA SER A 3 1.18 52.81 65.46
C SER A 3 1.08 51.31 65.14
N ASN A 4 2.22 50.63 64.98
CA ASN A 4 2.32 49.17 65.02
C ASN A 4 3.10 48.78 66.28
N GLY A 5 2.51 47.97 67.17
CA GLY A 5 3.22 47.48 68.37
C GLY A 5 2.34 47.11 69.57
N LEU A 6 1.51 46.07 69.45
CA LEU A 6 0.86 45.46 70.63
C LEU A 6 0.44 43.97 70.48
N CYS A 7 0.89 43.25 69.45
CA CYS A 7 0.60 41.81 69.28
C CYS A 7 1.77 40.86 69.61
N ASP A 8 3.02 41.33 69.61
CA ASP A 8 4.22 40.47 69.54
C ASP A 8 4.93 40.24 70.89
N LEU A 9 4.17 40.13 72.00
CA LEU A 9 4.75 40.10 73.36
C LEU A 9 4.23 38.97 74.27
N VAL A 10 3.44 38.02 73.77
CA VAL A 10 2.85 36.94 74.60
C VAL A 10 3.59 35.60 74.46
N THR A 11 4.07 35.26 73.26
CA THR A 11 4.57 33.91 72.91
C THR A 11 5.95 33.53 73.49
N LYS A 12 6.51 34.31 74.42
CA LYS A 12 7.85 34.06 75.01
C LYS A 12 7.91 33.93 76.54
N ILE A 13 6.79 34.03 77.27
CA ILE A 13 6.79 33.88 78.74
C ILE A 13 5.61 33.02 79.24
N VAL A 14 5.63 31.72 78.91
CA VAL A 14 4.97 30.68 79.74
C VAL A 14 5.84 29.43 79.80
N LEU A 15 6.74 29.38 80.77
CA LEU A 15 7.31 28.13 81.29
C LEU A 15 7.38 28.26 82.82
N LEU A 16 6.98 27.20 83.53
CA LEU A 16 6.79 27.14 85.00
C LEU A 16 5.58 27.94 85.54
N GLY A 17 4.62 27.23 86.14
CA GLY A 17 3.55 27.83 86.95
C GLY A 17 2.18 27.15 86.82
N PHE A 18 1.86 26.22 87.72
CA PHE A 18 0.46 25.79 87.92
C PHE A 18 -0.33 26.91 88.61
N PHE A 19 -1.42 27.40 88.00
CA PHE A 19 -2.70 27.67 88.69
C PHE A 19 -3.83 27.92 87.67
N ASN A 20 -5.09 27.76 88.10
CA ASN A 20 -6.27 27.91 87.24
C ASN A 20 -6.42 29.35 86.70
N LEU A 21 -6.66 29.47 85.39
CA LEU A 21 -7.26 30.66 84.79
C LEU A 21 -8.19 30.26 83.63
N SER A 22 -9.28 30.99 83.43
CA SER A 22 -10.32 30.67 82.45
C SER A 22 -9.83 30.84 81.01
N THR A 23 -10.15 29.88 80.14
CA THR A 23 -9.97 29.95 78.69
C THR A 23 -10.92 30.98 78.07
N ALA A 24 -10.54 32.24 78.12
CA ALA A 24 -11.19 33.29 77.32
C ALA A 24 -10.97 32.98 75.83
N LEU A 25 -12.06 32.75 75.09
CA LEU A 25 -12.01 32.65 73.63
C LEU A 25 -11.57 34.01 73.04
N ILE A 26 -10.30 34.11 72.69
CA ILE A 26 -9.80 35.20 71.85
C ILE A 26 -10.39 34.95 70.45
N LYS A 27 -11.44 35.69 70.09
CA LYS A 27 -11.91 35.71 68.71
C LYS A 27 -10.78 36.26 67.81
N PRO A 28 -10.48 35.63 66.66
CA PRO A 28 -9.51 36.18 65.71
C PRO A 28 -9.98 37.56 65.24
N CYS A 29 -9.06 38.52 65.19
CA CYS A 29 -9.34 39.90 64.79
C CYS A 29 -8.83 40.11 63.36
N PHE A 30 -9.71 39.90 62.38
CA PHE A 30 -9.42 40.12 60.96
C PHE A 30 -9.33 41.62 60.65
N ALA A 31 -8.33 42.02 59.87
CA ALA A 31 -8.16 43.41 59.44
C ALA A 31 -9.35 43.88 58.59
N GLN A 32 -9.87 45.08 58.84
CA GLN A 32 -11.00 45.64 58.09
C GLN A 32 -10.69 45.76 56.59
N SER A 33 -11.68 45.57 55.73
CA SER A 33 -11.54 45.73 54.28
C SER A 33 -11.28 47.19 53.89
N ASN A 34 -10.41 47.41 52.89
CA ASN A 34 -10.12 48.74 52.34
C ASN A 34 -11.06 49.05 51.17
N ILE A 35 -12.29 49.46 51.50
CA ILE A 35 -13.32 49.89 50.55
C ILE A 35 -13.62 51.37 50.83
N THR A 36 -13.19 52.25 49.92
CA THR A 36 -13.29 53.70 50.06
C THR A 36 -14.09 54.29 48.88
N PRO A 37 -15.33 54.77 49.12
CA PRO A 37 -16.11 55.49 48.11
C PRO A 37 -15.38 56.70 47.53
N ASP A 38 -15.69 57.03 46.28
CA ASP A 38 -15.29 58.31 45.68
C ASP A 38 -16.47 59.30 45.59
N ASN A 39 -16.18 60.54 45.20
CA ASN A 39 -17.17 61.63 45.11
C ASN A 39 -17.83 61.76 43.72
N THR A 40 -17.60 60.83 42.78
CA THR A 40 -17.98 60.98 41.36
C THR A 40 -19.46 60.70 41.08
N LEU A 41 -20.18 60.13 42.05
CA LEU A 41 -21.65 60.01 42.05
C LEU A 41 -22.34 61.20 42.75
N GLY A 42 -21.59 62.21 43.21
CA GLY A 42 -22.14 63.41 43.83
C GLY A 42 -22.96 63.11 45.09
N ALA A 43 -24.23 63.52 45.10
CA ALA A 43 -25.15 63.28 46.22
C ALA A 43 -25.64 61.81 46.33
N GLU A 44 -25.43 61.01 45.28
CA GLU A 44 -25.79 59.58 45.21
C GLU A 44 -24.57 58.68 45.45
N GLY A 45 -23.59 59.15 46.21
CA GLY A 45 -22.37 58.42 46.58
C GLY A 45 -22.63 57.05 47.20
N SER A 46 -21.80 56.07 46.87
CA SER A 46 -21.72 54.79 47.60
C SER A 46 -21.46 55.05 49.08
N GLN A 47 -22.12 54.32 49.96
CA GLN A 47 -21.86 54.35 51.40
C GLN A 47 -21.37 52.99 51.88
N VAL A 48 -20.38 52.96 52.77
CA VAL A 48 -19.82 51.72 53.32
C VAL A 48 -20.05 51.73 54.83
N ILE A 49 -20.79 50.74 55.31
CA ILE A 49 -21.06 50.51 56.73
C ILE A 49 -20.21 49.31 57.17
N PRO A 50 -19.10 49.53 57.91
CA PRO A 50 -18.15 48.46 58.23
C PRO A 50 -18.57 47.67 59.48
N ASN A 51 -18.11 46.42 59.57
CA ASN A 51 -18.33 45.51 60.69
C ASN A 51 -19.81 45.16 60.96
N VAL A 52 -20.64 45.11 59.93
CA VAL A 52 -22.00 44.53 60.01
C VAL A 52 -21.88 43.01 60.09
N ASN A 53 -22.60 42.35 61.00
CA ASN A 53 -22.69 40.89 61.02
C ASN A 53 -23.71 40.45 59.96
N ASN A 54 -23.26 39.78 58.90
CA ASN A 54 -24.17 39.22 57.89
C ASN A 54 -24.86 37.94 58.43
N PRO A 55 -26.00 37.48 57.87
CA PRO A 55 -26.52 36.12 58.08
C PRO A 55 -25.47 34.99 58.06
N ASP A 56 -24.42 35.10 57.24
CA ASP A 56 -23.33 34.11 57.14
C ASP A 56 -22.37 34.11 58.34
N GLY A 57 -22.59 34.97 59.35
CA GLY A 57 -21.83 35.02 60.59
C GLY A 57 -20.47 35.73 60.52
N ILE A 58 -20.03 36.16 59.33
CA ILE A 58 -18.77 36.89 59.13
C ILE A 58 -18.93 38.42 59.30
N PRO A 59 -17.89 39.12 59.81
CA PRO A 59 -17.86 40.59 59.84
C PRO A 59 -17.77 41.15 58.42
N SER A 60 -18.68 42.04 58.05
CA SER A 60 -18.82 42.51 56.66
C SER A 60 -18.86 44.03 56.52
N GLU A 61 -18.44 44.49 55.35
CA GLU A 61 -18.65 45.83 54.82
C GLU A 61 -19.95 45.84 53.99
N LEU A 62 -20.98 46.50 54.50
CA LEU A 62 -22.27 46.63 53.81
C LEU A 62 -22.23 47.88 52.92
N ILE A 63 -22.55 47.73 51.63
CA ILE A 63 -22.48 48.78 50.63
C ILE A 63 -23.90 49.25 50.30
N GLU A 64 -24.21 50.49 50.68
CA GLU A 64 -25.52 51.12 50.52
C GLU A 64 -25.47 52.37 49.62
N ALA A 65 -26.64 53.01 49.44
CA ALA A 65 -26.87 54.13 48.53
C ALA A 65 -26.50 53.79 47.07
N GLY A 66 -25.68 54.60 46.40
CA GLY A 66 -25.47 54.51 44.96
C GLY A 66 -26.59 55.16 44.13
N ALA A 67 -26.35 55.32 42.83
CA ALA A 67 -27.26 56.01 41.91
C ALA A 67 -28.12 54.99 41.13
N GLN A 68 -29.44 54.94 41.40
CA GLN A 68 -30.36 54.08 40.63
C GLN A 68 -30.81 54.78 39.34
N ARG A 69 -30.71 54.11 38.19
CA ARG A 69 -31.29 54.53 36.90
C ARG A 69 -32.02 53.37 36.25
N GLY A 70 -33.36 53.37 36.35
CA GLY A 70 -34.18 52.24 35.92
C GLY A 70 -33.77 50.96 36.64
N GLN A 71 -33.41 49.92 35.88
CA GLN A 71 -32.96 48.62 36.39
C GLN A 71 -31.48 48.54 36.82
N ASN A 72 -30.74 49.65 36.72
CA ASN A 72 -29.32 49.70 37.05
C ASN A 72 -29.07 50.46 38.37
N LEU A 73 -28.17 49.95 39.21
CA LEU A 73 -27.67 50.60 40.42
C LEU A 73 -26.16 50.83 40.29
N PHE A 74 -25.72 52.09 40.27
CA PHE A 74 -24.32 52.45 40.06
C PHE A 74 -23.58 52.75 41.36
N HIS A 75 -22.39 52.16 41.55
CA HIS A 75 -21.47 52.39 42.66
C HIS A 75 -20.08 52.77 42.17
N SER A 76 -19.40 53.66 42.90
CA SER A 76 -18.07 54.16 42.55
C SER A 76 -17.15 54.24 43.77
N PHE A 77 -15.91 53.77 43.62
CA PHE A 77 -14.91 53.70 44.69
C PHE A 77 -13.53 54.21 44.23
N GLN A 78 -12.82 54.88 45.13
CA GLN A 78 -11.38 55.13 44.96
C GLN A 78 -10.57 53.85 45.21
N GLU A 79 -10.93 53.08 46.24
CA GLU A 79 -10.29 51.82 46.61
C GLU A 79 -11.36 50.76 46.85
N PHE A 80 -11.11 49.53 46.37
CA PHE A 80 -12.02 48.40 46.58
C PHE A 80 -11.22 47.12 46.80
N ASN A 81 -11.00 46.77 48.06
CA ASN A 81 -10.26 45.58 48.48
C ASN A 81 -11.00 44.91 49.65
N VAL A 82 -11.25 43.60 49.54
CA VAL A 82 -11.94 42.81 50.58
C VAL A 82 -10.90 42.02 51.36
N SER A 83 -10.89 42.17 52.68
CA SER A 83 -9.93 41.46 53.55
C SER A 83 -10.36 40.02 53.82
N GLU A 84 -9.37 39.17 54.12
CA GLU A 84 -9.57 37.78 54.51
C GLU A 84 -10.48 37.64 55.74
N GLY A 85 -11.35 36.63 55.74
CA GLY A 85 -12.30 36.38 56.84
C GLY A 85 -13.43 37.41 56.96
N ARG A 86 -13.62 38.27 55.95
CA ARG A 86 -14.66 39.30 55.89
C ARG A 86 -15.52 39.18 54.63
N GLY A 87 -16.67 39.86 54.62
CA GLY A 87 -17.54 39.98 53.46
C GLY A 87 -17.69 41.42 52.97
N ALA A 88 -18.02 41.61 51.70
CA ALA A 88 -18.43 42.88 51.11
C ALA A 88 -19.74 42.68 50.32
N TYR A 89 -20.81 43.33 50.76
CA TYR A 89 -22.17 43.05 50.30
C TYR A 89 -22.87 44.28 49.74
N PHE A 90 -23.23 44.24 48.45
CA PHE A 90 -24.04 45.27 47.80
C PHE A 90 -25.52 45.15 48.19
N VAL A 91 -26.08 46.21 48.76
CA VAL A 91 -27.47 46.25 49.22
C VAL A 91 -28.40 46.64 48.08
N VAL A 92 -29.23 45.70 47.64
CA VAL A 92 -30.24 45.93 46.61
C VAL A 92 -31.46 46.62 47.27
N PRO A 93 -31.82 47.86 46.84
CA PRO A 93 -32.82 48.70 47.54
C PRO A 93 -34.28 48.31 47.26
N ASN A 94 -34.54 47.61 46.16
CA ASN A 94 -35.84 47.17 45.67
C ASN A 94 -35.67 46.12 44.55
N ASN A 95 -36.76 45.42 44.21
CA ASN A 95 -36.81 44.34 43.22
C ASN A 95 -36.92 44.82 41.75
N THR A 96 -36.64 46.10 41.44
CA THR A 96 -36.58 46.59 40.06
C THR A 96 -35.14 46.66 39.52
N ILE A 97 -34.14 46.53 40.40
CA ILE A 97 -32.74 46.39 40.01
C ILE A 97 -32.51 45.01 39.41
N GLN A 98 -31.87 44.97 38.24
CA GLN A 98 -31.33 43.77 37.58
C GLN A 98 -29.81 43.80 37.53
N ASN A 99 -29.19 44.99 37.49
CA ASN A 99 -27.73 45.13 37.39
C ASN A 99 -27.18 46.07 38.48
N VAL A 100 -26.23 45.58 39.27
CA VAL A 100 -25.39 46.40 40.16
C VAL A 100 -24.06 46.64 39.45
N LEU A 101 -23.72 47.90 39.16
CA LEU A 101 -22.55 48.25 38.35
C LEU A 101 -21.54 49.07 39.16
N THR A 102 -20.38 48.47 39.40
CA THR A 102 -19.32 49.03 40.26
C THR A 102 -18.09 49.41 39.44
N ARG A 103 -17.55 50.61 39.68
CA ARG A 103 -16.25 51.03 39.15
C ARG A 103 -15.26 51.40 40.25
N VAL A 104 -13.98 51.12 39.99
CA VAL A 104 -12.85 51.60 40.79
C VAL A 104 -12.10 52.67 39.99
N THR A 105 -12.01 53.88 40.53
CA THR A 105 -11.40 55.06 39.87
C THR A 105 -10.00 55.40 40.41
N GLY A 106 -9.47 54.59 41.32
CA GLY A 106 -8.10 54.72 41.85
C GLY A 106 -7.03 54.22 40.88
N SER A 107 -5.80 54.12 41.39
CA SER A 107 -4.63 53.62 40.65
C SER A 107 -4.19 52.20 41.04
N ASN A 108 -4.92 51.54 41.94
CA ASN A 108 -4.55 50.26 42.54
C ASN A 108 -5.45 49.14 42.05
N ALA A 109 -4.88 47.93 41.92
CA ALA A 109 -5.63 46.71 41.67
C ALA A 109 -6.53 46.36 42.86
N SER A 110 -7.65 45.67 42.60
CA SER A 110 -8.58 45.23 43.63
C SER A 110 -8.21 43.85 44.17
N SER A 111 -7.71 43.79 45.40
CA SER A 111 -7.45 42.54 46.13
C SER A 111 -8.70 42.07 46.87
N ILE A 112 -9.30 40.98 46.42
CA ILE A 112 -10.47 40.33 47.02
C ILE A 112 -9.97 39.06 47.72
N ASN A 113 -9.94 39.02 49.05
CA ASN A 113 -9.46 37.87 49.84
C ASN A 113 -10.54 37.24 50.72
N GLY A 114 -11.77 37.76 50.65
CA GLY A 114 -12.94 37.30 51.40
C GLY A 114 -14.17 37.20 50.51
N VAL A 115 -15.36 37.26 51.10
CA VAL A 115 -16.62 37.07 50.37
C VAL A 115 -17.04 38.36 49.64
N LEU A 116 -17.43 38.27 48.37
CA LEU A 116 -18.04 39.35 47.60
C LEU A 116 -19.47 38.96 47.20
N GLY A 117 -20.47 39.78 47.50
CA GLY A 117 -21.86 39.38 47.29
C GLY A 117 -22.91 40.48 47.19
N THR A 118 -24.16 40.04 47.07
CA THR A 118 -25.37 40.88 46.95
C THR A 118 -26.41 40.49 47.99
N ILE A 119 -27.03 41.46 48.67
CA ILE A 119 -28.05 41.21 49.70
C ILE A 119 -29.25 42.15 49.53
N SER A 120 -30.46 41.71 49.85
CA SER A 120 -31.66 42.54 49.70
C SER A 120 -31.98 43.34 50.98
N SER A 121 -32.39 44.61 50.80
CA SER A 121 -32.74 45.51 51.92
C SER A 121 -34.09 45.23 52.58
N ARG A 122 -34.94 44.35 52.01
CA ARG A 122 -36.35 44.18 52.41
C ARG A 122 -36.90 42.74 52.29
N ASN A 123 -36.04 41.73 52.43
CA ASN A 123 -36.44 40.31 52.35
C ASN A 123 -37.15 39.92 51.03
N PHE A 124 -36.82 40.59 49.92
CA PHE A 124 -37.10 40.05 48.58
C PHE A 124 -35.91 39.20 48.13
N ASP A 125 -36.10 38.32 47.16
CA ASP A 125 -35.01 37.49 46.63
C ASP A 125 -34.13 38.28 45.63
N PRO A 126 -32.81 38.42 45.86
CA PRO A 126 -31.89 39.07 44.93
C PRO A 126 -31.33 38.11 43.85
N SER A 127 -31.86 36.89 43.69
CA SER A 127 -31.41 35.90 42.69
C SER A 127 -31.35 36.38 41.23
N ASN A 128 -32.10 37.41 40.88
CA ASN A 128 -32.15 37.98 39.53
C ASN A 128 -31.36 39.30 39.43
N VAL A 129 -30.26 39.41 40.19
CA VAL A 129 -29.38 40.59 40.25
C VAL A 129 -27.97 40.23 39.82
N ASN A 130 -27.57 40.76 38.67
CA ASN A 130 -26.24 40.65 38.11
C ASN A 130 -25.29 41.68 38.77
N LEU A 131 -24.06 41.29 39.10
CA LEU A 131 -23.02 42.18 39.61
C LEU A 131 -21.92 42.41 38.56
N PHE A 132 -21.61 43.66 38.27
CA PHE A 132 -20.53 44.09 37.39
C PHE A 132 -19.46 44.83 38.20
N LEU A 133 -18.19 44.43 38.05
CA LEU A 133 -17.05 45.08 38.72
C LEU A 133 -15.96 45.45 37.71
N ILE A 134 -15.67 46.74 37.57
CA ILE A 134 -14.63 47.26 36.66
C ILE A 134 -13.47 47.92 37.43
N ASN A 135 -12.24 47.45 37.22
CA ASN A 135 -11.01 48.10 37.71
C ASN A 135 -9.88 48.02 36.66
N PRO A 136 -9.57 49.13 35.95
CA PRO A 136 -8.51 49.18 34.93
C PRO A 136 -7.07 48.90 35.40
N ASN A 137 -6.85 48.72 36.70
CA ASN A 137 -5.54 48.47 37.29
C ASN A 137 -5.30 46.98 37.63
N GLY A 138 -6.32 46.12 37.51
CA GLY A 138 -6.24 44.68 37.78
C GLY A 138 -7.14 44.24 38.94
N ILE A 139 -7.45 42.95 39.00
CA ILE A 139 -8.32 42.35 40.02
C ILE A 139 -7.74 40.98 40.44
N ILE A 140 -7.56 40.76 41.73
CA ILE A 140 -6.91 39.57 42.29
C ILE A 140 -7.86 38.93 43.31
N PHE A 141 -8.32 37.72 43.02
CA PHE A 141 -9.05 36.87 43.94
C PHE A 141 -8.05 35.94 44.65
N GLY A 142 -7.80 36.21 45.93
CA GLY A 142 -6.90 35.41 46.75
C GLY A 142 -7.51 34.06 47.17
N ARG A 143 -6.69 33.24 47.84
CA ARG A 143 -6.98 31.85 48.17
C ARG A 143 -8.31 31.59 48.90
N ASN A 144 -8.73 32.53 49.75
CA ASN A 144 -9.97 32.46 50.55
C ASN A 144 -11.10 33.35 50.00
N ALA A 145 -10.98 33.86 48.77
CA ALA A 145 -11.99 34.66 48.11
C ALA A 145 -13.17 33.80 47.64
N SER A 146 -14.40 34.24 47.88
CA SER A 146 -15.61 33.52 47.45
C SER A 146 -16.69 34.51 47.00
N LEU A 147 -17.67 34.02 46.25
CA LEU A 147 -18.79 34.81 45.76
C LEU A 147 -20.08 34.38 46.45
N ASN A 148 -20.90 35.34 46.84
CA ASN A 148 -22.27 35.15 47.32
C ASN A 148 -23.21 35.99 46.44
N ILE A 149 -23.29 35.55 45.17
CA ILE A 149 -23.98 36.23 44.07
C ILE A 149 -24.92 35.21 43.43
N ASN A 150 -26.22 35.38 43.66
CA ASN A 150 -27.25 34.43 43.22
C ASN A 150 -27.70 34.66 41.76
N GLY A 151 -27.31 35.79 41.15
CA GLY A 151 -27.37 36.05 39.71
C GLY A 151 -25.97 35.97 39.08
N SER A 152 -25.78 36.61 37.93
CA SER A 152 -24.50 36.55 37.19
C SER A 152 -23.43 37.53 37.69
N PHE A 153 -22.17 37.20 37.46
CA PHE A 153 -21.02 38.05 37.82
C PHE A 153 -20.15 38.33 36.60
N ALA A 154 -19.89 39.60 36.33
CA ALA A 154 -19.00 40.04 35.26
C ALA A 154 -17.90 40.95 35.82
N VAL A 155 -16.66 40.50 35.74
CA VAL A 155 -15.48 41.16 36.31
C VAL A 155 -14.49 41.53 35.22
N THR A 156 -14.02 42.78 35.22
CA THR A 156 -13.26 43.30 34.08
C THR A 156 -12.23 44.39 34.40
N THR A 157 -11.19 44.47 33.58
CA THR A 157 -10.24 45.61 33.56
C THR A 157 -10.56 46.64 32.47
N ALA A 158 -11.76 46.57 31.87
CA ALA A 158 -12.28 47.58 30.96
C ALA A 158 -12.33 48.97 31.61
N ASN A 159 -12.14 50.00 30.77
CA ASN A 159 -12.15 51.38 31.23
C ASN A 159 -13.56 51.94 31.42
N ALA A 160 -14.56 51.42 30.70
CA ALA A 160 -15.96 51.82 30.83
C ALA A 160 -16.94 50.71 30.43
N ILE A 161 -18.19 50.83 30.87
CA ILE A 161 -19.34 50.05 30.38
C ILE A 161 -20.22 50.96 29.50
N GLU A 162 -20.72 50.44 28.38
CA GLU A 162 -21.63 51.11 27.45
C GLU A 162 -23.10 50.71 27.67
N PHE A 163 -24.02 51.60 27.33
CA PHE A 163 -25.48 51.39 27.39
C PHE A 163 -26.14 51.72 26.04
N GLY A 164 -25.56 51.18 24.96
CA GLY A 164 -25.78 51.59 23.58
C GLY A 164 -25.62 53.11 23.41
N ASN A 165 -26.40 53.68 22.50
CA ASN A 165 -26.41 55.12 22.17
C ASN A 165 -26.85 56.06 23.33
N ARG A 166 -26.94 55.58 24.58
CA ARG A 166 -27.40 56.37 25.75
C ARG A 166 -26.27 56.90 26.64
N GLY A 167 -25.05 56.38 26.52
CA GLY A 167 -23.86 56.87 27.22
C GLY A 167 -23.06 55.79 27.94
N LEU A 168 -22.05 56.25 28.71
CA LEU A 168 -21.00 55.41 29.29
C LEU A 168 -20.92 55.53 30.81
N PHE A 169 -20.56 54.45 31.48
CA PHE A 169 -20.12 54.42 32.87
C PHE A 169 -18.61 54.14 32.95
N SER A 170 -17.80 55.21 32.95
CA SER A 170 -16.33 55.12 32.87
C SER A 170 -15.65 55.16 34.24
N ALA A 171 -14.61 54.33 34.42
CA ALA A 171 -13.60 54.42 35.46
C ALA A 171 -12.46 55.41 35.10
N THR A 172 -12.08 55.51 33.81
CA THR A 172 -11.07 56.48 33.36
C THR A 172 -11.74 57.79 32.91
N GLY A 173 -11.53 58.86 33.68
CA GLY A 173 -12.31 60.09 33.54
C GLY A 173 -13.76 59.92 34.01
N PRO A 174 -14.00 59.55 35.28
CA PRO A 174 -15.32 59.22 35.78
C PRO A 174 -16.26 60.44 35.81
N GLN A 175 -17.52 60.20 35.45
CA GLN A 175 -18.61 61.18 35.46
C GLN A 175 -19.82 60.61 36.21
N LEU A 176 -20.74 61.48 36.60
CA LEU A 176 -22.05 61.09 37.14
C LEU A 176 -22.83 60.29 36.08
N PRO A 177 -23.46 59.14 36.42
CA PRO A 177 -24.31 58.39 35.49
C PRO A 177 -25.42 59.26 34.91
N SER A 178 -25.62 59.17 33.59
CA SER A 178 -26.70 59.90 32.91
C SER A 178 -28.07 59.31 33.26
N GLU A 179 -29.08 60.18 33.37
CA GLU A 179 -30.49 59.78 33.54
C GLU A 179 -31.01 58.84 32.44
N LEU A 180 -30.30 58.76 31.31
CA LEU A 180 -30.67 57.91 30.18
C LEU A 180 -30.20 56.45 30.33
N LEU A 181 -29.29 56.13 31.26
CA LEU A 181 -28.68 54.81 31.46
C LEU A 181 -29.64 53.81 32.15
N THR A 182 -30.85 53.67 31.61
CA THR A 182 -31.96 52.87 32.17
C THR A 182 -32.18 51.52 31.47
N VAL A 183 -31.26 51.11 30.60
CA VAL A 183 -31.30 49.86 29.81
C VAL A 183 -30.19 48.93 30.26
N ASN A 184 -30.19 47.66 29.82
CA ASN A 184 -29.05 46.79 30.08
C ASN A 184 -27.74 47.37 29.51
N PRO A 185 -26.59 47.08 30.15
CA PRO A 185 -25.29 47.35 29.57
C PRO A 185 -25.11 46.55 28.27
N SER A 186 -24.37 47.10 27.30
CA SER A 186 -24.27 46.55 25.93
C SER A 186 -22.84 46.27 25.45
N ALA A 187 -21.83 46.80 26.13
CA ALA A 187 -20.43 46.56 25.81
C ALA A 187 -19.48 46.97 26.94
N PHE A 188 -18.24 46.47 26.86
CA PHE A 188 -17.09 46.88 27.65
C PHE A 188 -16.06 47.59 26.76
N LEU A 189 -15.63 48.78 27.17
CA LEU A 189 -14.74 49.66 26.39
C LEU A 189 -13.32 49.68 26.96
N PHE A 190 -12.34 49.39 26.11
CA PHE A 190 -10.92 49.43 26.41
C PHE A 190 -10.27 50.59 25.64
N ASN A 191 -10.42 51.81 26.16
CA ASN A 191 -9.74 53.01 25.64
C ASN A 191 -8.22 53.05 25.93
N ARG A 192 -7.75 52.24 26.89
CA ARG A 192 -6.34 52.01 27.22
C ARG A 192 -6.18 50.60 27.82
N ILE A 193 -5.34 49.79 27.19
CA ILE A 193 -4.89 48.51 27.76
C ILE A 193 -3.73 48.76 28.71
N ASN A 194 -3.83 48.23 29.94
CA ASN A 194 -2.69 48.02 30.82
C ASN A 194 -2.44 46.52 30.89
N ALA A 195 -1.45 46.00 30.17
CA ALA A 195 -1.19 44.55 30.14
C ALA A 195 -0.75 43.96 31.50
N GLN A 196 -0.35 44.80 32.46
CA GLN A 196 -0.09 44.37 33.84
C GLN A 196 -1.37 44.31 34.70
N ALA A 197 -2.47 44.96 34.26
CA ALA A 197 -3.80 44.84 34.87
C ALA A 197 -4.46 43.53 34.44
N SER A 198 -3.99 42.45 35.05
CA SER A 198 -4.52 41.09 34.89
C SER A 198 -5.72 40.84 35.80
N ILE A 199 -6.50 39.80 35.47
CA ILE A 199 -7.45 39.18 36.39
C ILE A 199 -6.81 37.89 36.89
N GLN A 200 -6.65 37.74 38.20
CA GLN A 200 -5.99 36.58 38.81
C GLN A 200 -6.94 35.91 39.81
N SER A 201 -6.96 34.57 39.85
CA SER A 201 -7.63 33.80 40.90
C SER A 201 -6.74 32.68 41.39
N THR A 202 -6.52 32.62 42.71
CA THR A 202 -5.93 31.47 43.42
C THR A 202 -6.94 30.79 44.35
N SER A 203 -8.25 31.03 44.15
CA SER A 203 -9.27 30.65 45.11
C SER A 203 -9.54 29.14 45.16
N VAL A 204 -9.48 28.61 46.39
CA VAL A 204 -9.91 27.26 46.80
C VAL A 204 -11.03 27.33 47.85
N ALA A 205 -11.63 28.51 48.05
CA ALA A 205 -12.63 28.73 49.08
C ALA A 205 -13.86 27.81 48.88
N PRO A 206 -14.49 27.28 49.95
CA PRO A 206 -15.68 26.43 49.81
C PRO A 206 -16.82 27.16 49.08
N ALA A 207 -17.35 26.52 48.02
CA ALA A 207 -18.29 27.10 47.07
C ALA A 207 -19.62 26.32 47.01
N GLY A 208 -20.09 25.79 48.15
CA GLY A 208 -21.29 24.96 48.25
C GLY A 208 -21.11 23.57 47.64
N GLU A 209 -22.21 22.95 47.23
CA GLU A 209 -22.26 21.59 46.66
C GLU A 209 -22.79 21.61 45.22
N ASP A 210 -22.38 20.66 44.37
CA ASP A 210 -22.97 20.43 43.05
C ASP A 210 -24.34 19.71 43.12
N ILE A 211 -24.95 19.43 41.97
CA ILE A 211 -26.27 18.76 41.89
C ILE A 211 -26.26 17.33 42.49
N LEU A 212 -25.09 16.73 42.66
CA LEU A 212 -24.89 15.40 43.27
C LEU A 212 -24.47 15.45 44.75
N GLY A 213 -24.31 16.65 45.34
CA GLY A 213 -23.86 16.83 46.71
C GLY A 213 -22.34 16.83 46.90
N ASN A 214 -21.54 16.94 45.83
CA ASN A 214 -20.09 17.04 45.95
C ASN A 214 -19.68 18.48 46.27
N SER A 215 -18.81 18.67 47.27
CA SER A 215 -18.25 19.98 47.60
C SER A 215 -17.51 20.62 46.43
N LEU A 216 -17.87 21.84 46.08
CA LEU A 216 -17.16 22.70 45.12
C LEU A 216 -16.23 23.67 45.84
N THR A 217 -15.21 24.15 45.13
CA THR A 217 -14.25 25.16 45.60
C THR A 217 -14.04 26.25 44.56
N GLY A 218 -13.58 27.43 44.99
CA GLY A 218 -13.27 28.57 44.13
C GLY A 218 -14.37 29.63 44.08
N LEU A 219 -14.48 30.33 42.94
CA LEU A 219 -15.49 31.37 42.71
C LEU A 219 -16.72 30.78 42.01
N ARG A 220 -17.90 30.84 42.64
CA ARG A 220 -19.16 30.31 42.07
C ARG A 220 -20.26 31.36 41.98
N VAL A 221 -20.94 31.43 40.84
CA VAL A 221 -22.24 32.12 40.71
C VAL A 221 -23.39 31.12 40.93
N GLY A 222 -24.59 31.61 41.27
CA GLY A 222 -25.76 30.74 41.38
C GLY A 222 -26.00 29.90 40.13
N ASP A 223 -26.60 28.72 40.28
CA ASP A 223 -26.72 27.75 39.19
C ASP A 223 -27.58 28.28 38.03
N GLY A 224 -27.19 27.97 36.78
CA GLY A 224 -27.79 28.49 35.55
C GLY A 224 -27.34 29.91 35.15
N ASN A 225 -26.57 30.61 35.98
CA ASN A 225 -26.10 31.98 35.71
C ASN A 225 -24.75 32.03 34.98
N SER A 226 -24.28 33.25 34.67
CA SER A 226 -23.05 33.51 33.91
C SER A 226 -21.93 34.07 34.79
N LEU A 227 -20.71 33.60 34.54
CA LEU A 227 -19.47 34.08 35.17
C LEU A 227 -18.47 34.52 34.10
N LEU A 228 -18.32 35.85 33.94
CA LEU A 228 -17.53 36.46 32.87
C LEU A 228 -16.28 37.14 33.45
N LEU A 229 -15.08 36.73 32.98
CA LEU A 229 -13.81 37.39 33.30
C LEU A 229 -13.26 38.00 31.99
N LEU A 230 -13.12 39.32 31.92
CA LEU A 230 -12.76 40.03 30.68
C LEU A 230 -11.70 41.13 30.95
N GLY A 231 -10.48 41.03 30.45
CA GLY A 231 -9.45 42.02 30.79
C GLY A 231 -8.20 41.98 29.93
N GLY A 232 -7.05 42.28 30.55
CA GLY A 232 -5.74 41.90 30.00
C GLY A 232 -5.52 40.40 30.17
N ASN A 233 -4.34 39.97 30.63
CA ASN A 233 -4.09 38.55 30.88
C ASN A 233 -4.98 38.02 32.02
N ILE A 234 -5.46 36.78 31.90
CA ILE A 234 -6.30 36.10 32.90
C ILE A 234 -5.54 34.86 33.40
N ASN A 235 -5.33 34.74 34.71
CA ASN A 235 -4.70 33.57 35.32
C ASN A 235 -5.61 32.92 36.36
N ILE A 236 -5.84 31.62 36.26
CA ILE A 236 -6.56 30.82 37.25
C ILE A 236 -5.62 29.69 37.71
N ASP A 237 -5.35 29.68 39.00
CA ASP A 237 -4.41 28.79 39.69
C ASP A 237 -5.20 27.95 40.69
N GLY A 238 -5.16 26.63 40.52
CA GLY A 238 -5.91 25.68 41.33
C GLY A 238 -5.28 25.33 42.68
N GLN A 239 -4.08 25.83 42.96
CA GLN A 239 -3.30 25.62 44.19
C GLN A 239 -3.10 24.14 44.58
N GLU A 240 -3.08 23.23 43.59
CA GLU A 240 -3.12 21.75 43.74
C GLU A 240 -4.39 21.21 44.45
N GLU A 241 -5.29 22.08 44.90
CA GLU A 241 -6.49 21.79 45.71
C GLU A 241 -7.80 21.87 44.90
N GLN A 242 -7.69 21.76 43.56
CA GLN A 242 -8.81 21.71 42.61
C GLN A 242 -9.65 23.01 42.56
N GLY A 243 -9.07 24.14 42.99
CA GLY A 243 -9.71 25.46 42.97
C GLY A 243 -9.93 26.03 41.57
N GLY A 244 -10.58 27.20 41.49
CA GLY A 244 -10.87 27.85 40.21
C GLY A 244 -12.20 28.59 40.18
N ILE A 245 -13.04 28.29 39.19
CA ILE A 245 -14.33 28.97 38.93
C ILE A 245 -15.45 28.00 38.55
N SER A 246 -16.70 28.34 38.86
CA SER A 246 -17.87 27.51 38.55
C SER A 246 -19.15 28.29 38.23
N ALA A 247 -19.92 27.77 37.28
CA ALA A 247 -21.27 28.20 36.92
C ALA A 247 -22.10 26.98 36.48
N VAL A 248 -22.47 26.14 37.45
CA VAL A 248 -23.22 24.86 37.26
C VAL A 248 -24.43 25.06 36.34
N GLY A 249 -24.44 24.38 35.18
CA GLY A 249 -25.50 24.45 34.16
C GLY A 249 -25.64 25.78 33.41
N GLY A 250 -24.84 26.78 33.79
CA GLY A 250 -24.90 28.14 33.30
C GLY A 250 -23.89 28.43 32.19
N ARG A 251 -23.06 29.46 32.40
CA ARG A 251 -22.09 29.93 31.40
C ARG A 251 -20.80 30.45 32.05
N VAL A 252 -19.66 30.11 31.47
CA VAL A 252 -18.38 30.79 31.77
C VAL A 252 -17.84 31.40 30.48
N GLU A 253 -17.37 32.64 30.54
CA GLU A 253 -16.57 33.19 29.44
C GLU A 253 -15.29 33.87 29.96
N LEU A 254 -14.16 33.53 29.34
CA LEU A 254 -12.84 34.08 29.65
C LEU A 254 -12.34 34.88 28.45
N GLY A 255 -12.06 36.16 28.66
CA GLY A 255 -11.76 37.12 27.61
C GLY A 255 -10.47 37.88 27.85
N GLY A 256 -9.37 37.44 27.25
CA GLY A 256 -8.12 38.20 27.23
C GLY A 256 -8.07 39.15 26.04
N LEU A 257 -7.90 40.45 26.26
CA LEU A 257 -7.77 41.49 25.23
C LEU A 257 -6.47 42.29 25.41
N ALA A 258 -5.59 42.27 24.39
CA ALA A 258 -4.32 43.00 24.40
C ALA A 258 -4.35 44.33 23.61
N SER A 259 -5.48 44.68 22.99
CA SER A 259 -5.61 45.82 22.08
C SER A 259 -6.79 46.74 22.41
N ILE A 260 -6.66 48.04 22.11
CA ILE A 260 -7.72 49.05 22.32
C ILE A 260 -8.93 48.68 21.47
N GLY A 261 -10.10 48.55 22.10
CA GLY A 261 -11.28 48.02 21.43
C GLY A 261 -12.56 48.11 22.25
N THR A 262 -13.62 47.51 21.74
CA THR A 262 -14.93 47.38 22.40
C THR A 262 -15.37 45.93 22.26
N VAL A 263 -15.72 45.28 23.37
CA VAL A 263 -16.25 43.92 23.40
C VAL A 263 -17.73 44.02 23.73
N GLY A 264 -18.60 43.51 22.85
CA GLY A 264 -20.04 43.52 23.06
C GLY A 264 -20.45 42.69 24.27
N LEU A 265 -21.59 43.03 24.87
CA LEU A 265 -22.22 42.30 25.96
C LEU A 265 -23.72 42.15 25.64
N ASN A 266 -24.16 40.91 25.50
CA ASN A 266 -25.56 40.54 25.42
C ASN A 266 -26.07 40.23 26.83
N VAL A 267 -27.29 40.66 27.14
CA VAL A 267 -27.90 40.49 28.47
C VAL A 267 -29.33 39.97 28.30
N ASP A 268 -29.48 38.64 28.34
CA ASP A 268 -30.78 37.96 28.31
C ASP A 268 -31.14 37.47 29.72
N GLY A 269 -31.73 38.36 30.51
CA GLY A 269 -31.93 38.16 31.94
C GLY A 269 -30.59 38.03 32.68
N ASN A 270 -30.32 36.83 33.20
CA ASN A 270 -29.03 36.50 33.80
C ASN A 270 -28.07 35.81 32.81
N ASN A 271 -28.50 35.34 31.63
CA ASN A 271 -27.60 34.78 30.62
C ASN A 271 -26.82 35.91 29.95
N LEU A 272 -25.60 36.17 30.44
CA LEU A 272 -24.69 37.21 29.96
C LEU A 272 -23.68 36.58 29.01
N SER A 273 -23.59 37.02 27.76
CA SER A 273 -22.55 36.55 26.83
C SER A 273 -21.81 37.72 26.18
N LEU A 274 -20.54 37.53 25.89
CA LEU A 274 -19.68 38.50 25.23
C LEU A 274 -19.82 38.40 23.71
N SER A 275 -19.35 39.42 23.00
CA SER A 275 -19.24 39.39 21.54
C SER A 275 -17.95 40.10 21.14
N PHE A 276 -16.95 39.31 20.80
CA PHE A 276 -15.62 39.78 20.41
C PHE A 276 -15.63 40.32 18.98
N PRO A 277 -14.89 41.41 18.69
CA PRO A 277 -14.66 41.84 17.32
C PRO A 277 -13.76 40.85 16.58
N GLU A 278 -14.05 40.59 15.30
CA GLU A 278 -13.30 39.63 14.45
C GLU A 278 -11.80 39.96 14.29
N GLN A 279 -11.37 41.18 14.62
CA GLN A 279 -9.96 41.59 14.59
C GLN A 279 -9.57 42.35 15.85
N GLY A 280 -8.79 41.68 16.70
CA GLY A 280 -8.06 42.26 17.82
C GLY A 280 -7.07 41.24 18.37
N ASN A 281 -5.86 41.67 18.73
CA ASN A 281 -4.94 40.78 19.44
C ASN A 281 -5.52 40.49 20.82
N GLY A 282 -5.70 39.21 21.14
CA GLY A 282 -6.06 38.77 22.48
C GLY A 282 -4.88 38.88 23.46
N SER A 283 -5.20 38.84 24.75
CA SER A 283 -4.24 38.69 25.85
C SER A 283 -4.27 37.25 26.35
N ASP A 284 -3.21 36.79 27.01
CA ASP A 284 -3.08 35.38 27.38
C ASP A 284 -4.06 34.96 28.48
N VAL A 285 -4.56 33.73 28.38
CA VAL A 285 -5.39 33.08 29.41
C VAL A 285 -4.66 31.81 29.87
N SER A 286 -4.54 31.60 31.17
CA SER A 286 -3.83 30.44 31.74
C SER A 286 -4.62 29.76 32.86
N LEU A 287 -4.72 28.43 32.78
CA LEU A 287 -5.24 27.54 33.81
C LEU A 287 -4.08 26.63 34.26
N ASN A 288 -3.65 26.73 35.52
CA ASN A 288 -2.49 26.00 36.05
C ASN A 288 -2.72 25.45 37.48
N SER A 289 -1.78 24.63 37.94
CA SER A 289 -1.75 24.00 39.26
C SER A 289 -3.08 23.34 39.67
N GLY A 290 -3.67 22.59 38.73
CA GLY A 290 -4.94 21.86 38.90
C GLY A 290 -6.20 22.73 38.86
N ALA A 291 -6.16 23.91 38.24
CA ALA A 291 -7.28 24.83 38.12
C ALA A 291 -8.50 24.21 37.42
N ARG A 292 -9.71 24.54 37.88
CA ARG A 292 -10.96 24.08 37.28
C ARG A 292 -11.88 25.21 36.79
N VAL A 293 -12.51 24.95 35.66
CA VAL A 293 -13.68 25.68 35.14
C VAL A 293 -14.85 24.69 35.11
N ASN A 294 -15.77 24.75 36.07
CA ASN A 294 -16.84 23.76 36.22
C ASN A 294 -18.24 24.28 35.87
N LEU A 295 -18.85 23.64 34.87
CA LEU A 295 -20.13 23.94 34.25
C LEU A 295 -21.13 22.76 34.31
N ARG A 296 -20.69 21.57 34.74
CA ARG A 296 -21.48 20.33 34.71
C ARG A 296 -22.79 20.43 35.49
N ALA A 297 -23.84 19.83 34.93
CA ALA A 297 -25.19 19.82 35.50
C ALA A 297 -26.01 18.62 34.99
N ASP A 298 -27.35 18.72 34.99
CA ASP A 298 -28.25 17.79 34.30
C ASP A 298 -28.47 18.15 32.82
N GLY A 299 -28.08 19.36 32.40
CA GLY A 299 -28.05 19.86 31.02
C GLY A 299 -27.45 21.28 30.95
N GLY A 300 -27.29 21.84 29.75
CA GLY A 300 -26.68 23.17 29.58
C GLY A 300 -25.19 23.21 29.97
N GLY A 301 -24.68 24.37 30.42
CA GLY A 301 -23.27 24.57 30.75
C GLY A 301 -22.38 24.95 29.56
N ASP A 302 -22.52 26.16 29.03
CA ASP A 302 -21.69 26.69 27.93
C ASP A 302 -20.35 27.28 28.42
N SER A 303 -19.29 27.13 27.62
CA SER A 303 -18.01 27.82 27.84
C SER A 303 -17.56 28.56 26.58
N ILE A 304 -17.11 29.81 26.69
CA ILE A 304 -16.43 30.52 25.58
C ILE A 304 -15.13 31.16 26.07
N ILE A 305 -14.00 30.73 25.53
CA ILE A 305 -12.69 31.36 25.78
C ILE A 305 -12.27 32.14 24.53
N ASN A 306 -11.85 33.39 24.71
CA ASN A 306 -11.25 34.23 23.66
C ASN A 306 -9.93 34.81 24.20
N SER A 307 -8.80 34.52 23.55
CA SER A 307 -7.46 34.85 24.08
C SER A 307 -6.41 35.14 23.02
N GLY A 308 -5.25 35.61 23.48
CA GLY A 308 -4.01 35.69 22.71
C GLY A 308 -3.47 34.29 22.52
N ASN A 309 -2.87 33.75 23.57
CA ASN A 309 -2.59 32.32 23.75
C ASN A 309 -3.51 31.74 24.84
N LEU A 310 -3.67 30.42 24.89
CA LEU A 310 -4.32 29.71 26.00
C LEU A 310 -3.40 28.60 26.52
N GLU A 311 -3.22 28.55 27.84
CA GLU A 311 -2.53 27.45 28.52
C GLU A 311 -3.51 26.70 29.44
N ILE A 312 -3.59 25.38 29.32
CA ILE A 312 -4.30 24.47 30.24
C ILE A 312 -3.28 23.42 30.69
N ILE A 313 -2.60 23.68 31.79
CA ILE A 313 -1.40 22.94 32.22
C ILE A 313 -1.53 22.38 33.64
N GLU A 314 -0.60 21.52 34.04
CA GLU A 314 -0.45 21.05 35.44
C GLU A 314 -1.71 20.36 36.01
N GLY A 315 -2.44 19.61 35.18
CA GLY A 315 -3.66 18.91 35.58
C GLY A 315 -4.93 19.76 35.60
N SER A 316 -4.91 20.95 34.97
CA SER A 316 -6.05 21.88 34.94
C SER A 316 -7.13 21.46 33.94
N GLN A 317 -8.41 21.73 34.23
CA GLN A 317 -9.54 21.11 33.55
C GLN A 317 -10.71 22.07 33.32
N ILE A 318 -11.23 22.10 32.10
CA ILE A 318 -12.56 22.63 31.78
C ILE A 318 -13.55 21.46 31.79
N LEU A 319 -14.62 21.57 32.57
CA LEU A 319 -15.56 20.50 32.88
C LEU A 319 -16.99 20.93 32.56
N ALA A 320 -17.54 20.44 31.45
CA ALA A 320 -18.95 20.54 31.09
C ALA A 320 -19.55 19.13 30.86
N GLY A 321 -20.81 19.09 30.43
CA GLY A 321 -21.55 17.85 30.20
C GLY A 321 -22.56 17.49 31.30
N ILE A 322 -23.08 16.27 31.24
CA ILE A 322 -24.16 15.77 32.12
C ILE A 322 -23.57 14.87 33.21
N SER A 323 -23.75 15.23 34.47
CA SER A 323 -23.18 14.47 35.60
C SER A 323 -23.86 13.12 35.84
N SER A 324 -23.17 12.23 36.54
CA SER A 324 -23.57 10.83 36.79
C SER A 324 -25.02 10.70 37.30
N GLY A 325 -25.83 9.90 36.62
CA GLY A 325 -27.23 9.65 36.98
C GLY A 325 -28.22 10.80 36.73
N LEU A 326 -27.80 11.91 36.10
CA LEU A 326 -28.65 13.07 35.79
C LEU A 326 -29.15 13.09 34.33
N GLY A 327 -29.98 14.09 34.01
CA GLY A 327 -30.49 14.35 32.67
C GLY A 327 -31.76 13.56 32.32
N SER A 328 -32.22 13.69 31.08
CA SER A 328 -33.37 12.95 30.55
C SER A 328 -33.35 12.86 29.01
N PRO A 329 -34.12 11.96 28.37
CA PRO A 329 -34.06 11.75 26.92
C PRO A 329 -34.32 13.03 26.12
N GLY A 330 -33.34 13.42 25.29
CA GLY A 330 -33.41 14.64 24.48
C GLY A 330 -32.83 15.91 25.14
N VAL A 331 -32.33 15.82 26.38
CA VAL A 331 -31.50 16.88 26.97
C VAL A 331 -30.14 16.94 26.28
N GLN A 332 -29.58 18.15 26.20
CA GLN A 332 -28.34 18.49 25.52
C GLN A 332 -27.46 19.29 26.50
N ALA A 333 -26.20 18.89 26.68
CA ALA A 333 -25.21 19.74 27.34
C ALA A 333 -24.73 20.86 26.41
N GLY A 334 -24.32 21.98 27.01
CA GLY A 334 -23.78 23.16 26.33
C GLY A 334 -22.42 22.88 25.69
N ASN A 335 -21.99 23.77 24.79
CA ASN A 335 -20.76 23.61 24.02
C ASN A 335 -19.58 24.32 24.69
N ILE A 336 -18.36 23.86 24.39
CA ILE A 336 -17.12 24.55 24.76
C ILE A 336 -16.48 25.11 23.49
N ALA A 337 -16.48 26.43 23.34
CA ALA A 337 -15.79 27.15 22.28
C ALA A 337 -14.50 27.79 22.79
N ILE A 338 -13.40 27.64 22.05
CA ILE A 338 -12.09 28.22 22.39
C ILE A 338 -11.50 28.90 21.15
N ASN A 339 -11.28 30.21 21.23
CA ASN A 339 -10.73 31.03 20.15
C ASN A 339 -9.43 31.71 20.63
N ALA A 340 -8.29 31.30 20.08
CA ALA A 340 -7.00 31.95 20.30
C ALA A 340 -6.52 32.65 19.02
N THR A 341 -5.87 33.81 19.14
CA THR A 341 -5.16 34.42 17.99
C THR A 341 -3.75 33.88 17.79
N GLY A 342 -3.24 33.09 18.74
CA GLY A 342 -1.94 32.44 18.75
C GLY A 342 -2.06 30.95 19.10
N THR A 343 -1.26 30.48 20.05
CA THR A 343 -1.16 29.05 20.39
C THR A 343 -2.10 28.67 21.55
N ILE A 344 -2.71 27.49 21.45
CA ILE A 344 -3.38 26.79 22.55
C ILE A 344 -2.49 25.62 22.97
N VAL A 345 -2.12 25.56 24.25
CA VAL A 345 -1.33 24.48 24.84
C VAL A 345 -2.16 23.78 25.91
N ILE A 346 -2.36 22.47 25.76
CA ILE A 346 -2.96 21.59 26.76
C ILE A 346 -1.90 20.58 27.18
N ASP A 347 -1.25 20.81 28.33
CA ASP A 347 -0.08 20.04 28.77
C ASP A 347 -0.40 19.27 30.06
N GLY A 348 -0.46 17.94 29.98
CA GLY A 348 -0.68 17.07 31.14
C GLY A 348 0.53 17.03 32.07
N VAL A 349 0.37 16.45 33.26
CA VAL A 349 1.51 16.09 34.10
C VAL A 349 1.98 14.68 33.70
N PRO A 350 3.24 14.46 33.27
CA PRO A 350 3.77 13.12 33.03
C PRO A 350 3.63 12.24 34.28
N ASN A 351 3.06 11.04 34.15
CA ASN A 351 2.63 10.15 35.25
C ASN A 351 1.53 10.70 36.20
N GLY A 352 1.03 11.91 36.00
CA GLY A 352 0.16 12.62 36.94
C GLY A 352 -1.25 12.90 36.41
N SER A 353 -1.80 14.05 36.83
CA SER A 353 -3.11 14.51 36.41
C SER A 353 -3.15 14.89 34.93
N ARG A 354 -4.16 14.40 34.22
CA ARG A 354 -4.51 14.89 32.87
C ARG A 354 -5.00 16.34 32.93
N SER A 355 -4.44 17.18 32.07
CA SER A 355 -5.01 18.50 31.75
C SER A 355 -6.02 18.34 30.62
N GLY A 356 -7.00 19.23 30.48
CA GLY A 356 -7.87 19.16 29.29
C GLY A 356 -9.25 19.82 29.33
N VAL A 357 -10.00 19.51 28.29
CA VAL A 357 -11.36 20.01 28.03
C VAL A 357 -12.30 18.81 27.95
N PHE A 358 -13.24 18.70 28.89
CA PHE A 358 -14.10 17.52 29.06
C PHE A 358 -15.57 17.95 29.01
N ASN A 359 -16.27 17.63 27.92
CA ASN A 359 -17.70 17.83 27.73
C ASN A 359 -18.39 16.47 27.64
N GLN A 360 -18.62 15.81 28.76
CA GLN A 360 -18.93 14.37 28.80
C GLN A 360 -20.30 14.09 29.42
N THR A 361 -21.01 13.08 28.94
CA THR A 361 -22.12 12.51 29.73
C THR A 361 -21.54 11.39 30.59
N GLU A 362 -21.69 11.47 31.91
CA GLU A 362 -21.09 10.52 32.83
C GLU A 362 -21.93 9.24 32.95
N ILE A 363 -21.35 8.20 33.56
CA ILE A 363 -21.97 6.87 33.67
C ILE A 363 -23.39 6.97 34.25
N GLY A 364 -24.35 6.35 33.57
CA GLY A 364 -25.75 6.30 34.00
C GLY A 364 -26.55 7.61 33.83
N SER A 365 -25.95 8.68 33.28
CA SER A 365 -26.69 9.86 32.85
C SER A 365 -27.53 9.60 31.59
N VAL A 366 -28.43 10.52 31.23
CA VAL A 366 -29.28 10.44 30.03
C VAL A 366 -29.35 11.79 29.31
N GLY A 367 -29.02 11.82 28.03
CA GLY A 367 -28.91 13.03 27.21
C GLY A 367 -27.62 13.03 26.38
N ASN A 368 -27.47 14.01 25.49
CA ASN A 368 -26.26 14.16 24.66
C ASN A 368 -25.22 15.06 25.35
N SER A 369 -23.93 14.80 25.11
CA SER A 369 -22.88 15.78 25.43
C SER A 369 -22.82 16.88 24.37
N GLY A 370 -22.25 18.03 24.76
CA GLY A 370 -21.97 19.13 23.84
C GLY A 370 -20.65 18.93 23.09
N SER A 371 -20.45 19.75 22.07
CA SER A 371 -19.23 19.75 21.26
C SER A 371 -18.08 20.50 21.94
N ILE A 372 -16.87 20.30 21.41
CA ILE A 372 -15.68 21.12 21.68
C ILE A 372 -15.22 21.70 20.35
N ASP A 373 -15.32 23.02 20.21
CA ASP A 373 -14.98 23.78 19.00
C ASP A 373 -13.76 24.66 19.29
N ILE A 374 -12.66 24.45 18.56
CA ILE A 374 -11.38 25.13 18.77
C ILE A 374 -10.95 25.87 17.51
N ASN A 375 -10.56 27.14 17.66
CA ASN A 375 -9.97 27.98 16.62
C ASN A 375 -8.67 28.60 17.14
N ALA A 376 -7.56 28.47 16.42
CA ALA A 376 -6.23 28.94 16.84
C ALA A 376 -5.32 29.28 15.65
N ASP A 377 -4.13 29.83 15.92
CA ASP A 377 -3.02 29.61 14.97
C ASP A 377 -2.51 28.18 15.09
N SER A 378 -2.17 27.77 16.32
CA SER A 378 -1.57 26.47 16.59
C SER A 378 -2.18 25.82 17.83
N VAL A 379 -2.30 24.50 17.84
CA VAL A 379 -2.81 23.71 18.97
C VAL A 379 -1.81 22.62 19.32
N GLU A 380 -1.36 22.58 20.58
CA GLU A 380 -0.45 21.57 21.11
C GLU A 380 -1.09 20.84 22.29
N ILE A 381 -1.23 19.52 22.16
CA ILE A 381 -1.82 18.64 23.17
C ILE A 381 -0.74 17.63 23.57
N LYS A 382 -0.22 17.75 24.79
CA LYS A 382 1.08 17.19 25.20
C LYS A 382 1.01 16.51 26.57
N ASN A 383 1.92 15.56 26.82
CA ASN A 383 2.11 14.88 28.12
C ASN A 383 0.84 14.35 28.83
N GLY A 384 -0.17 13.93 28.06
CA GLY A 384 -1.47 13.48 28.61
C GLY A 384 -2.52 14.58 28.73
N GLY A 385 -2.38 15.68 27.98
CA GLY A 385 -3.44 16.64 27.72
C GLY A 385 -4.57 16.03 26.88
N GLN A 386 -5.83 16.39 27.13
CA GLN A 386 -6.98 15.75 26.49
C GLN A 386 -8.08 16.70 26.02
N LEU A 387 -8.70 16.38 24.89
CA LEU A 387 -10.04 16.84 24.50
C LEU A 387 -10.99 15.64 24.58
N ASN A 388 -12.15 15.78 25.22
CA ASN A 388 -13.03 14.63 25.44
C ASN A 388 -14.51 15.02 25.41
N THR A 389 -15.26 14.42 24.49
CA THR A 389 -16.71 14.64 24.30
C THR A 389 -17.55 13.40 24.64
N SER A 390 -16.94 12.34 25.18
CA SER A 390 -17.54 11.00 25.22
C SER A 390 -18.86 10.93 26.00
N ALA A 391 -19.77 10.09 25.50
CA ALA A 391 -21.06 9.79 26.12
C ALA A 391 -20.98 8.43 26.83
N LEU A 392 -20.79 8.45 28.15
CA LEU A 392 -20.78 7.28 29.03
C LEU A 392 -22.17 7.01 29.64
N GLY A 393 -23.11 7.95 29.48
CA GLY A 393 -24.54 7.77 29.68
C GLY A 393 -25.30 7.51 28.38
N SER A 394 -26.62 7.40 28.45
CA SER A 394 -27.45 7.15 27.25
C SER A 394 -27.71 8.44 26.46
N GLY A 395 -26.95 8.64 25.39
CA GLY A 395 -27.17 9.64 24.36
C GLY A 395 -26.02 9.70 23.37
N ASN A 396 -26.04 10.68 22.46
CA ASN A 396 -24.97 10.85 21.47
C ASN A 396 -23.78 11.60 22.10
N SER A 397 -22.55 11.29 21.66
CA SER A 397 -21.38 12.12 22.02
C SER A 397 -21.30 13.37 21.15
N GLY A 398 -20.78 14.46 21.71
CA GLY A 398 -20.48 15.69 20.96
C GLY A 398 -19.38 15.49 19.91
N LYS A 399 -19.24 16.47 19.02
CA LYS A 399 -18.14 16.51 18.03
C LYS A 399 -16.94 17.24 18.62
N ILE A 400 -15.73 16.85 18.24
CA ILE A 400 -14.52 17.68 18.39
C ILE A 400 -14.19 18.32 17.04
N LEU A 401 -14.07 19.64 17.00
CA LEU A 401 -13.63 20.42 15.83
C LEU A 401 -12.40 21.24 16.20
N ILE A 402 -11.32 21.13 15.42
CA ILE A 402 -10.08 21.89 15.63
C ILE A 402 -9.69 22.59 14.32
N ASN A 403 -9.73 23.93 14.30
CA ASN A 403 -9.27 24.75 13.19
C ASN A 403 -8.01 25.52 13.59
N ALA A 404 -6.87 25.19 13.00
CA ALA A 404 -5.59 25.86 13.20
C ALA A 404 -5.14 26.53 11.90
N THR A 405 -4.69 27.79 11.90
CA THR A 405 -4.08 28.37 10.69
C THR A 405 -2.74 27.73 10.34
N ASN A 406 -2.02 27.19 11.32
CA ASN A 406 -0.67 26.66 11.18
C ASN A 406 -0.57 25.18 11.60
N LYS A 407 -0.60 24.85 12.89
CA LYS A 407 -0.26 23.48 13.37
C LYS A 407 -1.30 22.89 14.32
N VAL A 408 -1.55 21.58 14.21
CA VAL A 408 -2.11 20.77 15.32
C VAL A 408 -1.12 19.66 15.67
N LEU A 409 -0.81 19.51 16.96
CA LEU A 409 0.14 18.54 17.50
C LEU A 409 -0.50 17.73 18.63
N PHE A 410 -0.43 16.41 18.53
CA PHE A 410 -0.68 15.46 19.61
C PHE A 410 0.64 14.74 19.93
N ASP A 411 1.30 15.15 21.01
CA ASP A 411 2.62 14.68 21.43
C ASP A 411 2.48 13.84 22.70
N GLY A 412 2.70 12.53 22.60
CA GLY A 412 2.36 11.57 23.64
C GLY A 412 3.11 11.75 24.97
N ALA A 413 2.70 10.98 25.97
CA ALA A 413 3.41 10.90 27.25
C ALA A 413 4.24 9.62 27.30
N PRO A 414 5.55 9.68 27.65
CA PRO A 414 6.35 8.46 27.86
C PRO A 414 5.78 7.53 28.94
N LEU A 415 5.05 8.10 29.91
CA LEU A 415 4.35 7.41 31.01
C LEU A 415 3.12 8.25 31.42
N GLY A 416 1.95 7.64 31.56
CA GLY A 416 0.72 8.31 32.04
C GLY A 416 -0.47 8.16 31.08
N PHE A 417 -1.32 9.19 31.01
CA PHE A 417 -2.43 9.28 30.06
C PHE A 417 -1.92 9.63 28.65
N GLN A 418 -2.60 9.17 27.60
CA GLN A 418 -2.32 9.57 26.22
C GLN A 418 -2.73 11.02 25.94
N SER A 419 -1.91 11.73 25.15
CA SER A 419 -2.23 13.05 24.62
C SER A 419 -3.23 12.90 23.47
N SER A 420 -4.46 13.41 23.62
CA SER A 420 -5.57 12.78 22.89
C SER A 420 -6.82 13.63 22.63
N ALA A 421 -7.60 13.19 21.64
CA ALA A 421 -8.96 13.66 21.38
C ALA A 421 -9.93 12.46 21.33
N PHE A 422 -10.97 12.47 22.16
CA PHE A 422 -11.97 11.41 22.27
C PHE A 422 -13.40 11.91 21.95
N SER A 423 -14.09 11.22 21.06
CA SER A 423 -15.55 11.28 20.91
C SER A 423 -16.09 9.84 20.91
N GLN A 424 -16.21 9.25 22.10
CA GLN A 424 -16.55 7.83 22.27
C GLN A 424 -17.99 7.65 22.77
N LEU A 425 -18.71 6.65 22.26
CA LEU A 425 -19.89 6.09 22.93
C LEU A 425 -19.43 4.98 23.90
N GLY A 426 -19.72 5.11 25.20
CA GLY A 426 -19.23 4.20 26.24
C GLY A 426 -19.93 2.83 26.29
N GLU A 427 -19.40 1.93 27.12
CA GLU A 427 -19.99 0.61 27.35
C GLU A 427 -21.43 0.72 27.86
N ASN A 428 -22.34 -0.07 27.28
CA ASN A 428 -23.79 -0.08 27.60
C ASN A 428 -24.56 1.21 27.26
N ALA A 429 -23.91 2.25 26.74
CA ALA A 429 -24.59 3.47 26.29
C ALA A 429 -25.37 3.23 24.98
N VAL A 430 -26.39 4.06 24.73
CA VAL A 430 -27.21 4.00 23.52
C VAL A 430 -27.26 5.40 22.89
N GLY A 431 -26.74 5.51 21.66
CA GLY A 431 -26.50 6.77 20.95
C GLY A 431 -25.44 6.59 19.86
N ASN A 432 -24.93 7.67 19.27
CA ASN A 432 -23.88 7.62 18.27
C ASN A 432 -22.70 8.50 18.68
N SER A 433 -21.51 8.20 18.18
CA SER A 433 -20.35 9.08 18.33
C SER A 433 -20.41 10.26 17.35
N GLY A 434 -20.13 11.47 17.86
CA GLY A 434 -20.11 12.72 17.09
C GLY A 434 -18.88 12.92 16.20
N GLY A 435 -17.82 12.12 16.40
CA GLY A 435 -16.61 12.15 15.58
C GLY A 435 -15.66 13.32 15.85
N ILE A 436 -14.61 13.40 15.02
CA ILE A 436 -13.50 14.36 15.14
C ILE A 436 -13.24 14.99 13.77
N GLU A 437 -13.06 16.31 13.71
CA GLU A 437 -12.61 17.03 12.53
C GLU A 437 -11.44 17.97 12.87
N ILE A 438 -10.38 17.91 12.07
CA ILE A 438 -9.18 18.73 12.24
C ILE A 438 -8.85 19.40 10.91
N ASN A 439 -8.76 20.74 10.89
CA ASN A 439 -8.37 21.55 9.75
C ASN A 439 -7.12 22.37 10.11
N ALA A 440 -5.99 22.18 9.40
CA ALA A 440 -4.70 22.76 9.77
C ALA A 440 -3.82 23.16 8.57
N GLY A 441 -2.68 23.80 8.82
CA GLY A 441 -1.55 23.79 7.89
C GLY A 441 -0.88 22.41 7.87
N SER A 442 -0.42 21.95 9.04
CA SER A 442 0.08 20.60 9.29
C SER A 442 -0.58 19.96 10.52
N VAL A 443 -0.79 18.64 10.50
CA VAL A 443 -1.24 17.85 11.66
C VAL A 443 -0.19 16.79 11.99
N GLU A 444 0.19 16.67 13.25
CA GLU A 444 1.23 15.76 13.71
C GLU A 444 0.79 14.98 14.95
N VAL A 445 0.99 13.65 14.94
CA VAL A 445 0.63 12.72 16.02
C VAL A 445 1.86 11.86 16.32
N PHE A 446 2.50 12.06 17.47
CA PHE A 446 3.80 11.50 17.85
C PHE A 446 3.77 10.79 19.21
N ASP A 447 4.72 9.87 19.42
CA ASP A 447 5.07 9.25 20.71
C ASP A 447 3.88 8.71 21.56
N GLY A 448 2.82 8.24 20.90
CA GLY A 448 1.59 7.75 21.54
C GLY A 448 0.44 8.77 21.62
N GLY A 449 0.47 9.80 20.79
CA GLY A 449 -0.68 10.70 20.53
C GLY A 449 -1.86 9.96 19.90
N TYR A 450 -3.09 10.33 20.23
CA TYR A 450 -4.25 9.45 20.00
C TYR A 450 -5.55 10.18 19.62
N LEU A 451 -6.14 9.85 18.47
CA LEU A 451 -7.45 10.33 18.04
C LEU A 451 -8.45 9.17 18.01
N GLU A 452 -9.57 9.26 18.75
CA GLU A 452 -10.52 8.15 18.90
C GLU A 452 -11.98 8.60 18.76
N ALA A 453 -12.72 7.95 17.86
CA ALA A 453 -14.15 8.18 17.62
C ALA A 453 -15.00 6.89 17.74
N ASN A 454 -14.66 6.02 18.69
CA ASN A 454 -15.19 4.66 18.79
C ASN A 454 -16.63 4.57 19.33
N THR A 455 -17.26 3.41 19.13
CA THR A 455 -18.49 3.00 19.82
C THR A 455 -18.27 1.70 20.60
N LEU A 456 -18.55 1.72 21.90
CA LEU A 456 -18.52 0.56 22.82
C LEU A 456 -19.94 0.14 23.26
N GLY A 457 -20.97 0.76 22.69
CA GLY A 457 -22.38 0.61 23.08
C GLY A 457 -23.28 0.22 21.91
N ILE A 458 -24.49 0.80 21.87
CA ILE A 458 -25.46 0.58 20.80
C ILE A 458 -25.67 1.87 19.99
N GLY A 459 -25.11 1.86 18.78
CA GLY A 459 -25.14 2.89 17.75
C GLY A 459 -23.74 3.18 17.20
N ASN A 460 -23.64 4.06 16.19
CA ASN A 460 -22.49 4.12 15.29
C ASN A 460 -21.25 4.81 15.90
N ALA A 461 -20.07 4.41 15.45
CA ALA A 461 -18.83 5.13 15.68
C ALA A 461 -18.78 6.41 14.82
N GLY A 462 -18.06 7.43 15.29
CA GLY A 462 -17.92 8.70 14.61
C GLY A 462 -16.84 8.65 13.54
N LYS A 463 -17.00 9.44 12.47
CA LYS A 463 -15.95 9.60 11.45
C LYS A 463 -14.82 10.47 12.00
N ILE A 464 -13.57 10.17 11.65
CA ILE A 464 -12.45 11.10 11.82
C ILE A 464 -12.09 11.72 10.48
N GLN A 465 -11.97 13.04 10.44
CA GLN A 465 -11.62 13.82 9.24
C GLN A 465 -10.43 14.73 9.54
N ILE A 466 -9.37 14.64 8.73
CA ILE A 466 -8.14 15.44 8.89
C ILE A 466 -7.82 16.14 7.57
N THR A 467 -7.86 17.46 7.56
CA THR A 467 -7.52 18.30 6.40
C THR A 467 -6.29 19.15 6.72
N ALA A 468 -5.17 18.87 6.07
CA ALA A 468 -3.94 19.66 6.17
C ALA A 468 -3.60 20.31 4.82
N ARG A 469 -3.05 21.53 4.82
CA ARG A 469 -2.56 22.14 3.57
C ARG A 469 -1.21 21.59 3.11
N GLU A 470 -0.39 21.16 4.07
CA GLU A 470 1.03 20.83 3.89
C GLU A 470 1.27 19.34 4.15
N LYS A 471 1.06 18.84 5.38
CA LYS A 471 1.25 17.42 5.70
C LYS A 471 0.40 16.91 6.88
N VAL A 472 0.21 15.59 6.92
CA VAL A 472 -0.24 14.84 8.10
C VAL A 472 0.82 13.80 8.44
N VAL A 473 1.27 13.76 9.69
CA VAL A 473 2.25 12.78 10.20
C VAL A 473 1.65 12.02 11.37
N ILE A 474 1.72 10.69 11.33
CA ILE A 474 1.27 9.78 12.40
C ILE A 474 2.42 8.79 12.62
N ASP A 475 3.24 9.05 13.63
CA ASP A 475 4.57 8.46 13.74
C ASP A 475 4.86 7.90 15.14
N GLY A 476 5.46 6.72 15.15
CA GLY A 476 6.06 6.13 16.34
C GLY A 476 5.08 5.44 17.31
N GLU A 477 5.65 5.06 18.44
CA GLU A 477 4.99 4.38 19.55
C GLU A 477 5.71 4.82 20.84
N SER A 478 4.96 5.12 21.89
CA SER A 478 5.53 5.55 23.16
C SER A 478 6.48 4.49 23.75
N PRO A 479 7.44 4.87 24.63
CA PRO A 479 8.30 3.93 25.37
C PRO A 479 7.59 2.82 26.18
N LEU A 480 6.26 2.88 26.36
CA LEU A 480 5.45 1.81 26.99
C LEU A 480 4.72 0.88 26.00
N GLY A 481 4.73 1.18 24.70
CA GLY A 481 3.96 0.44 23.71
C GLY A 481 2.56 1.01 23.42
N PHE A 482 2.38 2.34 23.53
CA PHE A 482 1.15 3.03 23.08
C PHE A 482 1.37 3.63 21.68
N LEU A 483 0.63 3.15 20.69
CA LEU A 483 0.71 3.58 19.29
C LEU A 483 0.35 5.06 19.13
N SER A 484 1.06 5.78 18.26
CA SER A 484 0.53 7.00 17.65
C SER A 484 -0.57 6.62 16.65
N ALA A 485 -1.83 7.00 16.91
CA ALA A 485 -2.95 6.36 16.20
C ALA A 485 -4.22 7.21 16.01
N VAL A 486 -5.00 6.82 14.99
CA VAL A 486 -6.28 7.42 14.59
C VAL A 486 -7.32 6.31 14.41
N PHE A 487 -8.26 6.17 15.35
CA PHE A 487 -9.20 5.05 15.44
C PHE A 487 -10.67 5.49 15.32
N SER A 488 -11.43 4.83 14.44
CA SER A 488 -12.90 4.91 14.34
C SER A 488 -13.46 3.49 14.33
N GLN A 489 -13.68 2.91 15.51
CA GLN A 489 -13.92 1.47 15.67
C GLN A 489 -15.26 1.16 16.33
N VAL A 490 -15.79 -0.01 16.00
CA VAL A 490 -16.87 -0.68 16.74
C VAL A 490 -16.20 -1.63 17.73
N GLY A 491 -16.43 -1.45 19.02
CA GLY A 491 -15.80 -2.21 20.10
C GLY A 491 -16.33 -3.64 20.24
N GLU A 492 -15.68 -4.42 21.10
CA GLU A 492 -16.11 -5.78 21.41
C GLU A 492 -17.50 -5.76 22.04
N ASN A 493 -18.41 -6.64 21.58
CA ASN A 493 -19.82 -6.70 21.99
C ASN A 493 -20.69 -5.45 21.66
N ALA A 494 -20.12 -4.40 21.04
CA ALA A 494 -20.86 -3.23 20.60
C ALA A 494 -21.73 -3.52 19.35
N VAL A 495 -22.74 -2.69 19.10
CA VAL A 495 -23.66 -2.83 17.96
C VAL A 495 -23.82 -1.50 17.23
N GLY A 496 -23.24 -1.38 16.03
CA GLY A 496 -23.25 -0.19 15.21
C GLY A 496 -22.17 -0.27 14.13
N ASN A 497 -22.19 0.65 13.16
CA ASN A 497 -21.17 0.71 12.10
C ASN A 497 -20.06 1.71 12.46
N SER A 498 -18.85 1.50 11.95
CA SER A 498 -17.76 2.47 12.05
C SER A 498 -17.95 3.64 11.08
N GLY A 499 -17.59 4.85 11.51
CA GLY A 499 -17.69 6.07 10.71
C GLY A 499 -16.55 6.24 9.69
N GLY A 500 -15.47 5.46 9.82
CA GLY A 500 -14.31 5.53 8.95
C GLY A 500 -13.36 6.70 9.22
N ILE A 501 -12.32 6.80 8.39
CA ILE A 501 -11.25 7.79 8.49
C ILE A 501 -11.04 8.44 7.12
N GLU A 502 -10.98 9.76 7.07
CA GLU A 502 -10.62 10.53 5.86
C GLU A 502 -9.47 11.49 6.16
N ILE A 503 -8.43 11.46 5.32
CA ILE A 503 -7.26 12.33 5.42
C ILE A 503 -7.04 13.02 4.07
N ASN A 504 -7.00 14.35 4.06
CA ASN A 504 -6.72 15.18 2.89
C ASN A 504 -5.50 16.06 3.20
N ALA A 505 -4.41 15.94 2.42
CA ALA A 505 -3.14 16.61 2.74
C ALA A 505 -2.32 17.02 1.50
N GLY A 506 -1.20 17.73 1.73
CA GLY A 506 -0.11 17.75 0.75
C GLY A 506 0.64 16.42 0.73
N ASN A 507 1.12 16.00 1.91
CA ASN A 507 1.80 14.72 2.14
C ASN A 507 1.16 13.98 3.32
N VAL A 508 1.14 12.65 3.32
CA VAL A 508 0.69 11.82 4.46
C VAL A 508 1.78 10.80 4.79
N GLU A 509 2.26 10.84 6.02
CA GLU A 509 3.34 9.99 6.53
C GLU A 509 2.81 9.17 7.72
N VAL A 510 2.76 7.85 7.57
CA VAL A 510 2.42 6.89 8.63
C VAL A 510 3.66 6.04 8.88
N THR A 511 4.37 6.29 9.96
CA THR A 511 5.78 5.85 10.10
C THR A 511 6.11 5.30 11.48
N ASN A 512 7.19 4.52 11.58
CA ASN A 512 7.72 3.94 12.83
C ASN A 512 6.67 3.22 13.72
N GLY A 513 5.63 2.62 13.12
CA GLY A 513 4.55 1.93 13.83
C GLY A 513 3.25 2.71 14.02
N GLY A 514 3.12 3.92 13.47
CA GLY A 514 1.87 4.71 13.49
C GLY A 514 0.69 3.99 12.79
N GLN A 515 -0.55 4.27 13.21
CA GLN A 515 -1.70 3.46 12.77
C GLN A 515 -3.00 4.23 12.49
N LEU A 516 -3.62 3.90 11.35
CA LEU A 516 -5.02 4.21 11.03
C LEU A 516 -5.87 2.94 11.22
N SER A 517 -6.99 3.02 11.94
CA SER A 517 -7.89 1.86 12.07
C SER A 517 -9.38 2.18 12.12
N ALA A 518 -10.13 1.55 11.22
CA ALA A 518 -11.57 1.66 11.09
C ALA A 518 -12.30 0.32 11.42
N ASN A 519 -11.70 -0.52 12.26
CA ASN A 519 -12.13 -1.91 12.51
C ASN A 519 -13.52 -2.05 13.15
N THR A 520 -14.13 -3.23 12.98
CA THR A 520 -15.27 -3.70 13.80
C THR A 520 -14.88 -4.93 14.62
N LEU A 521 -15.14 -4.89 15.92
CA LEU A 521 -14.98 -5.96 16.91
C LEU A 521 -16.34 -6.46 17.44
N GLY A 522 -17.45 -5.88 16.96
CA GLY A 522 -18.81 -6.12 17.41
C GLY A 522 -19.73 -6.52 16.27
N THR A 523 -20.97 -6.02 16.28
CA THR A 523 -21.95 -6.23 15.20
C THR A 523 -22.19 -4.94 14.42
N GLY A 524 -21.83 -4.93 13.14
CA GLY A 524 -21.92 -3.79 12.23
C GLY A 524 -20.63 -3.61 11.44
N ASP A 525 -20.70 -2.87 10.33
CA ASP A 525 -19.63 -2.77 9.34
C ASP A 525 -18.40 -1.99 9.84
N ALA A 526 -17.21 -2.43 9.42
CA ALA A 526 -15.96 -1.68 9.55
C ALA A 526 -15.94 -0.50 8.56
N GLY A 527 -15.39 0.63 8.97
CA GLY A 527 -15.39 1.86 8.18
C GLY A 527 -14.35 1.82 7.07
N LYS A 528 -14.57 2.64 6.03
CA LYS A 528 -13.57 2.88 5.00
C LYS A 528 -12.47 3.80 5.51
N ILE A 529 -11.23 3.54 5.11
CA ILE A 529 -10.11 4.51 5.22
C ILE A 529 -9.91 5.15 3.86
N THR A 530 -9.85 6.48 3.79
CA THR A 530 -9.60 7.24 2.54
C THR A 530 -8.49 8.26 2.77
N ILE A 531 -7.46 8.25 1.92
CA ILE A 531 -6.29 9.14 2.01
C ILE A 531 -6.09 9.83 0.67
N SER A 532 -6.16 11.15 0.64
CA SER A 532 -5.90 11.99 -0.54
C SER A 532 -4.72 12.91 -0.27
N ALA A 533 -3.57 12.65 -0.88
CA ALA A 533 -2.41 13.52 -0.83
C ALA A 533 -2.24 14.26 -2.17
N ARG A 534 -1.75 15.50 -2.13
CA ARG A 534 -1.36 16.23 -3.34
C ARG A 534 -0.04 15.71 -3.93
N ASP A 535 0.87 15.24 -3.08
CA ASP A 535 2.25 14.95 -3.45
C ASP A 535 2.62 13.49 -3.12
N LYS A 536 2.51 13.06 -1.86
CA LYS A 536 3.00 11.75 -1.40
C LYS A 536 2.15 11.11 -0.29
N VAL A 537 2.02 9.78 -0.31
CA VAL A 537 1.60 8.95 0.84
C VAL A 537 2.70 7.94 1.16
N VAL A 538 3.03 7.75 2.45
CA VAL A 538 4.08 6.84 2.93
C VAL A 538 3.56 5.98 4.08
N PHE A 539 3.83 4.68 4.02
CA PHE A 539 3.74 3.72 5.13
C PHE A 539 5.10 3.05 5.34
N ASP A 540 5.89 3.45 6.34
CA ASP A 540 7.32 3.05 6.45
C ASP A 540 7.79 2.61 7.85
N ASP A 541 8.71 1.64 7.87
CA ASP A 541 9.29 0.93 9.04
C ASP A 541 8.23 0.51 10.08
N GLN A 542 8.69 0.17 11.28
CA GLN A 542 7.94 -0.41 12.37
C GLN A 542 8.47 0.14 13.69
N SER A 543 7.67 0.12 14.74
CA SER A 543 8.11 0.61 16.05
C SER A 543 9.24 -0.25 16.62
N PRO A 544 9.99 0.24 17.63
CA PRO A 544 10.96 -0.57 18.37
C PRO A 544 10.38 -1.85 19.00
N PHE A 545 9.05 -1.96 19.12
CA PHE A 545 8.33 -3.13 19.64
C PHE A 545 7.66 -3.97 18.54
N GLY A 546 7.97 -3.72 17.25
CA GLY A 546 7.52 -4.51 16.11
C GLY A 546 6.09 -4.21 15.62
N LYS A 547 5.55 -3.02 15.92
CA LYS A 547 4.24 -2.59 15.42
C LYS A 547 4.33 -2.09 14.00
N LEU A 548 3.35 -2.44 13.16
CA LEU A 548 3.32 -2.09 11.75
C LEU A 548 2.88 -0.64 11.54
N SER A 549 3.61 0.15 10.75
CA SER A 549 3.09 1.38 10.15
C SER A 549 1.93 1.00 9.22
N SER A 550 0.68 1.32 9.59
CA SER A 550 -0.46 0.57 9.05
C SER A 550 -1.79 1.31 8.87
N ALA A 551 -2.59 0.82 7.92
CA ALA A 551 -4.01 1.16 7.76
C ALA A 551 -4.87 -0.10 7.75
N PHE A 552 -5.83 -0.18 8.68
CA PHE A 552 -6.67 -1.36 8.91
C PHE A 552 -8.17 -1.06 8.82
N SER A 553 -8.88 -1.74 7.92
CA SER A 553 -10.35 -1.81 7.88
C SER A 553 -10.76 -3.28 8.04
N GLN A 554 -10.75 -3.79 9.27
CA GLN A 554 -10.91 -5.23 9.54
C GLN A 554 -12.19 -5.56 10.28
N VAL A 555 -12.80 -6.68 9.91
CA VAL A 555 -13.86 -7.37 10.68
C VAL A 555 -13.14 -8.39 11.55
N ARG A 556 -13.05 -8.12 12.85
CA ARG A 556 -12.19 -8.84 13.80
C ARG A 556 -12.80 -10.18 14.25
N GLU A 557 -12.03 -10.92 15.03
CA GLU A 557 -12.47 -12.20 15.60
C GLU A 557 -13.77 -12.01 16.41
N ASN A 558 -14.71 -12.95 16.29
CA ASN A 558 -16.08 -12.87 16.83
C ASN A 558 -17.00 -11.74 16.29
N ALA A 559 -16.49 -10.79 15.48
CA ALA A 559 -17.29 -9.70 14.92
C ALA A 559 -18.19 -10.14 13.74
N VAL A 560 -19.22 -9.36 13.41
CA VAL A 560 -20.10 -9.60 12.26
C VAL A 560 -20.39 -8.28 11.53
N GLY A 561 -19.97 -8.18 10.28
CA GLY A 561 -20.08 -6.97 9.45
C GLY A 561 -19.13 -7.05 8.25
N ASN A 562 -19.18 -6.10 7.34
CA ASN A 562 -18.29 -6.05 6.18
C ASN A 562 -17.13 -5.07 6.43
N SER A 563 -16.03 -5.24 5.70
CA SER A 563 -14.90 -4.31 5.68
C SER A 563 -15.14 -3.21 4.64
N GLY A 564 -15.11 -1.95 5.06
CA GLY A 564 -15.26 -0.78 4.17
C GLY A 564 -14.07 -0.49 3.25
N GLY A 565 -12.99 -1.27 3.34
CA GLY A 565 -11.81 -1.16 2.48
C GLY A 565 -10.91 0.06 2.77
N ILE A 566 -9.94 0.27 1.89
CA ILE A 566 -8.92 1.32 1.96
C ILE A 566 -8.79 1.95 0.57
N GLU A 567 -8.83 3.28 0.48
CA GLU A 567 -8.56 4.02 -0.76
C GLU A 567 -7.44 5.05 -0.55
N ILE A 568 -6.46 5.08 -1.46
CA ILE A 568 -5.34 6.02 -1.44
C ILE A 568 -5.26 6.71 -2.81
N ASN A 569 -5.21 8.04 -2.82
CA ASN A 569 -5.08 8.90 -4.00
C ASN A 569 -3.89 9.85 -3.81
N ALA A 570 -2.90 9.85 -4.70
CA ALA A 570 -1.70 10.70 -4.60
C ALA A 570 -1.01 10.94 -5.96
N ASN A 571 0.07 11.74 -5.98
CA ASN A 571 1.03 11.63 -7.08
C ASN A 571 1.93 10.39 -6.87
N ASN A 572 2.42 10.18 -5.65
CA ASN A 572 3.28 9.05 -5.27
C ASN A 572 2.76 8.31 -4.02
N VAL A 573 2.83 6.98 -4.02
CA VAL A 573 2.48 6.12 -2.87
C VAL A 573 3.61 5.13 -2.60
N GLU A 574 4.11 5.08 -1.37
CA GLU A 574 5.18 4.19 -0.93
C GLU A 574 4.74 3.38 0.29
N VAL A 575 4.89 2.05 0.23
CA VAL A 575 4.67 1.11 1.33
C VAL A 575 5.95 0.32 1.51
N THR A 576 6.76 0.66 2.52
CA THR A 576 8.17 0.30 2.60
C THR A 576 8.57 -0.26 3.97
N ASN A 577 9.67 -1.02 4.02
CA ASN A 577 10.27 -1.57 5.24
C ASN A 577 9.26 -2.26 6.20
N GLY A 578 8.23 -2.92 5.66
CA GLY A 578 7.20 -3.61 6.43
C GLY A 578 5.97 -2.79 6.82
N GLY A 579 5.68 -1.68 6.12
CA GLY A 579 4.37 -1.00 6.19
C GLY A 579 3.23 -1.88 5.64
N GLN A 580 2.00 -1.70 6.12
CA GLN A 580 0.88 -2.59 5.77
C GLN A 580 -0.49 -1.92 5.59
N LEU A 581 -1.15 -2.27 4.49
CA LEU A 581 -2.57 -2.00 4.24
C LEU A 581 -3.36 -3.31 4.39
N SER A 582 -4.43 -3.35 5.19
CA SER A 582 -5.25 -4.58 5.35
C SER A 582 -6.75 -4.31 5.48
N ALA A 583 -7.50 -5.00 4.62
CA ALA A 583 -8.96 -5.05 4.60
C ALA A 583 -9.38 -6.52 4.75
N THR A 584 -9.60 -6.99 5.98
CA THR A 584 -9.60 -8.43 6.29
C THR A 584 -10.76 -8.83 7.20
N THR A 585 -11.41 -9.95 6.89
CA THR A 585 -12.43 -10.59 7.73
C THR A 585 -11.85 -11.78 8.48
N LEU A 586 -12.06 -11.77 9.80
CA LEU A 586 -11.68 -12.82 10.76
C LEU A 586 -12.90 -13.64 11.26
N ASN A 587 -14.13 -13.28 10.87
CA ASN A 587 -15.34 -14.01 11.19
C ASN A 587 -16.39 -13.89 10.06
N ARG A 588 -17.41 -13.03 10.13
CA ARG A 588 -18.50 -13.04 9.12
C ARG A 588 -18.76 -11.68 8.43
N GLY A 589 -18.66 -11.68 7.10
CA GLY A 589 -18.90 -10.57 6.18
C GLY A 589 -17.72 -10.30 5.23
N ASN A 590 -17.92 -9.51 4.19
CA ASN A 590 -16.96 -9.40 3.09
C ASN A 590 -15.70 -8.59 3.48
N ALA A 591 -14.55 -9.00 2.96
CA ALA A 591 -13.26 -8.34 3.11
C ALA A 591 -13.06 -7.31 1.97
N GLY A 592 -12.88 -6.04 2.31
CA GLY A 592 -13.01 -4.94 1.37
C GLY A 592 -11.85 -4.77 0.38
N LEU A 593 -12.07 -3.91 -0.60
CA LEU A 593 -11.08 -3.53 -1.61
C LEU A 593 -9.98 -2.65 -1.01
N ILE A 594 -8.73 -2.91 -1.41
CA ILE A 594 -7.62 -1.96 -1.25
C ILE A 594 -7.37 -1.32 -2.62
N LYS A 595 -7.71 -0.04 -2.77
CA LYS A 595 -7.55 0.75 -4.01
C LYS A 595 -6.46 1.79 -3.85
N ILE A 596 -5.51 1.84 -4.77
CA ILE A 596 -4.42 2.82 -4.80
C ILE A 596 -4.39 3.48 -6.18
N ASN A 597 -4.48 4.81 -6.24
CA ASN A 597 -4.34 5.59 -7.46
C ASN A 597 -3.21 6.62 -7.27
N ALA A 598 -2.05 6.33 -7.84
CA ALA A 598 -0.98 7.31 -8.05
C ALA A 598 -1.13 7.95 -9.44
N THR A 599 -0.70 9.21 -9.61
CA THR A 599 -0.50 9.77 -10.97
C THR A 599 0.88 9.48 -11.53
N ASP A 600 1.87 9.20 -10.68
CA ASP A 600 3.26 8.96 -11.02
C ASP A 600 3.65 7.54 -10.56
N LYS A 601 3.99 7.36 -9.27
CA LYS A 601 4.57 6.11 -8.77
C LYS A 601 3.77 5.41 -7.67
N VAL A 602 3.71 4.08 -7.73
CA VAL A 602 3.40 3.21 -6.58
C VAL A 602 4.60 2.30 -6.30
N VAL A 603 5.05 2.24 -5.04
CA VAL A 603 6.12 1.34 -4.58
C VAL A 603 5.62 0.50 -3.41
N PHE A 604 5.82 -0.80 -3.50
CA PHE A 604 5.86 -1.71 -2.36
C PHE A 604 7.26 -2.31 -2.29
N ASP A 605 8.05 -1.98 -1.26
CA ASP A 605 9.44 -2.45 -1.18
C ASP A 605 9.84 -3.01 0.19
N GLY A 606 10.59 -4.10 0.17
CA GLY A 606 11.36 -4.55 1.31
C GLY A 606 10.57 -5.28 2.41
N VAL A 607 11.29 -5.52 3.50
CA VAL A 607 10.82 -6.15 4.74
C VAL A 607 11.37 -5.36 5.92
N SER A 608 10.69 -5.40 7.07
CA SER A 608 11.22 -4.72 8.26
C SER A 608 12.40 -5.45 8.88
N ARG A 609 13.09 -4.76 9.80
CA ARG A 609 14.05 -5.32 10.77
C ARG A 609 13.51 -6.48 11.63
N PHE A 610 12.19 -6.66 11.71
CA PHE A 610 11.52 -7.79 12.39
C PHE A 610 10.99 -8.84 11.40
N GLY A 611 11.07 -8.58 10.10
CA GLY A 611 10.72 -9.51 9.04
C GLY A 611 9.25 -9.57 8.65
N ASN A 612 8.42 -8.59 9.03
CA ASN A 612 7.11 -8.44 8.40
C ASN A 612 7.27 -7.75 7.04
N LEU A 613 6.50 -8.21 6.05
CA LEU A 613 6.60 -7.81 4.65
C LEU A 613 5.86 -6.48 4.40
N SER A 614 6.42 -5.61 3.55
CA SER A 614 5.66 -4.50 2.98
C SER A 614 4.48 -5.06 2.19
N SER A 615 3.24 -4.70 2.53
CA SER A 615 2.10 -5.51 2.09
C SER A 615 0.75 -4.81 1.94
N ALA A 616 -0.05 -5.29 0.98
CA ALA A 616 -1.48 -5.03 0.88
C ALA A 616 -2.25 -6.36 0.95
N ILE A 617 -3.23 -6.45 1.85
CA ILE A 617 -3.91 -7.70 2.20
C ILE A 617 -5.44 -7.54 2.22
N SER A 618 -6.12 -8.03 1.19
CA SER A 618 -7.57 -8.33 1.24
C SER A 618 -7.73 -9.82 1.53
N GLN A 619 -8.39 -10.18 2.64
CA GLN A 619 -8.39 -11.59 3.07
C GLN A 619 -9.60 -12.00 3.91
N VAL A 620 -10.05 -13.23 3.68
CA VAL A 620 -11.03 -13.96 4.49
C VAL A 620 -10.27 -15.06 5.23
N LYS A 621 -10.28 -15.08 6.57
CA LYS A 621 -9.46 -15.99 7.39
C LYS A 621 -10.07 -17.39 7.55
N GLU A 622 -9.32 -18.27 8.20
CA GLU A 622 -9.77 -19.61 8.56
C GLU A 622 -11.06 -19.55 9.39
N ASN A 623 -12.04 -20.40 9.07
CA ASN A 623 -13.38 -20.44 9.67
C ASN A 623 -14.27 -19.20 9.41
N ALA A 624 -13.81 -18.22 8.61
CA ALA A 624 -14.61 -17.04 8.23
C ALA A 624 -15.60 -17.34 7.08
N GLU A 625 -16.61 -16.48 6.91
CA GLU A 625 -17.61 -16.54 5.82
C GLU A 625 -17.85 -15.13 5.23
N GLY A 626 -17.51 -14.95 3.95
CA GLY A 626 -17.63 -13.71 3.18
C GLY A 626 -16.64 -13.70 2.01
N ASP A 627 -16.85 -12.83 1.02
CA ASP A 627 -15.95 -12.72 -0.15
C ASP A 627 -14.86 -11.66 0.06
N SER A 628 -13.74 -11.76 -0.66
CA SER A 628 -12.70 -10.73 -0.73
C SER A 628 -12.85 -9.90 -2.02
N GLU A 629 -13.00 -8.59 -1.90
CA GLU A 629 -13.09 -7.68 -3.05
C GLU A 629 -11.73 -7.47 -3.76
N GLY A 630 -10.63 -7.77 -3.08
CA GLY A 630 -9.29 -7.81 -3.67
C GLY A 630 -8.47 -6.52 -3.57
N ILE A 631 -7.65 -6.27 -4.58
CA ILE A 631 -6.65 -5.18 -4.62
C ILE A 631 -6.64 -4.55 -6.02
N GLU A 632 -6.64 -3.22 -6.08
CA GLU A 632 -6.50 -2.43 -7.32
C GLU A 632 -5.40 -1.38 -7.16
N ILE A 633 -4.41 -1.37 -8.05
CA ILE A 633 -3.29 -0.42 -8.03
C ILE A 633 -3.18 0.24 -9.41
N ASN A 634 -3.21 1.56 -9.46
CA ASN A 634 -3.05 2.36 -10.66
C ASN A 634 -1.90 3.38 -10.47
N GLY A 635 -1.07 3.55 -11.49
CA GLY A 635 0.04 4.51 -11.54
C GLY A 635 0.59 4.67 -12.96
N SER A 636 1.62 5.50 -13.14
CA SER A 636 2.44 5.46 -14.35
C SER A 636 3.53 4.40 -14.22
N ASN A 637 4.19 4.34 -13.06
CA ASN A 637 5.22 3.37 -12.71
C ASN A 637 4.81 2.62 -11.43
N VAL A 638 4.69 1.30 -11.49
CA VAL A 638 4.39 0.45 -10.31
C VAL A 638 5.56 -0.50 -10.07
N GLU A 639 6.09 -0.53 -8.85
CA GLU A 639 7.23 -1.35 -8.45
C GLU A 639 6.89 -2.17 -7.19
N ILE A 640 6.99 -3.49 -7.28
CA ILE A 640 6.82 -4.44 -6.16
C ILE A 640 8.14 -5.19 -5.98
N THR A 641 8.94 -4.78 -5.00
CA THR A 641 10.36 -5.16 -4.88
C THR A 641 10.74 -5.63 -3.47
N GLY A 642 11.94 -6.19 -3.32
CA GLY A 642 12.54 -6.48 -2.00
C GLY A 642 11.73 -7.46 -1.13
N GLY A 643 10.89 -8.31 -1.72
CA GLY A 643 10.07 -9.29 -0.99
C GLY A 643 8.66 -8.83 -0.60
N ALA A 644 8.21 -7.66 -1.08
CA ALA A 644 6.89 -7.12 -0.76
C ALA A 644 5.73 -7.92 -1.41
N GLN A 645 4.54 -7.94 -0.78
CA GLN A 645 3.44 -8.83 -1.18
C GLN A 645 2.06 -8.17 -1.31
N LEU A 646 1.38 -8.51 -2.40
CA LEU A 646 -0.03 -8.19 -2.66
C LEU A 646 -0.85 -9.48 -2.54
N THR A 647 -1.81 -9.52 -1.62
CA THR A 647 -2.47 -10.77 -1.19
C THR A 647 -3.99 -10.61 -1.16
N ALA A 648 -4.71 -11.40 -1.98
CA ALA A 648 -6.17 -11.38 -2.13
C ALA A 648 -6.75 -12.81 -1.97
N THR A 649 -7.05 -13.24 -0.74
CA THR A 649 -7.12 -14.69 -0.43
C THR A 649 -8.29 -15.10 0.48
N THR A 650 -8.72 -16.36 0.37
CA THR A 650 -9.75 -16.97 1.23
C THR A 650 -9.24 -18.24 1.90
N LEU A 651 -9.41 -18.31 3.22
CA LEU A 651 -9.10 -19.45 4.09
C LEU A 651 -10.37 -20.06 4.72
N GLY A 652 -11.55 -19.51 4.40
CA GLY A 652 -12.83 -19.89 4.97
C GLY A 652 -13.83 -20.23 3.87
N LYS A 653 -14.92 -19.48 3.79
CA LYS A 653 -15.93 -19.59 2.73
C LYS A 653 -16.19 -18.25 2.06
N GLY A 654 -16.36 -18.26 0.75
CA GLY A 654 -16.51 -17.07 -0.09
C GLY A 654 -15.24 -16.80 -0.91
N ASP A 655 -15.42 -16.05 -1.99
CA ASP A 655 -14.42 -15.97 -3.07
C ASP A 655 -13.16 -15.19 -2.67
N SER A 656 -12.03 -15.57 -3.27
CA SER A 656 -10.74 -14.87 -3.14
C SER A 656 -10.69 -13.70 -4.12
N GLY A 657 -10.26 -12.53 -3.65
CA GLY A 657 -10.25 -11.33 -4.46
C GLY A 657 -9.30 -11.39 -5.66
N LYS A 658 -9.57 -10.51 -6.63
CA LYS A 658 -8.68 -10.27 -7.77
C LYS A 658 -7.62 -9.23 -7.40
N ILE A 659 -6.41 -9.38 -7.92
CA ILE A 659 -5.37 -8.34 -7.89
C ILE A 659 -5.30 -7.71 -9.28
N SER A 660 -5.54 -6.40 -9.39
CA SER A 660 -5.51 -5.66 -10.66
C SER A 660 -4.47 -4.54 -10.57
N ILE A 661 -3.53 -4.48 -11.51
CA ILE A 661 -2.42 -3.52 -11.51
C ILE A 661 -2.32 -2.83 -12.87
N THR A 662 -2.31 -1.50 -12.88
CA THR A 662 -2.13 -0.67 -14.09
C THR A 662 -0.95 0.27 -13.88
N GLY A 663 0.16 0.06 -14.60
CA GLY A 663 1.29 0.98 -14.67
C GLY A 663 1.42 1.52 -16.09
N THR A 664 0.90 2.72 -16.39
CA THR A 664 0.73 3.18 -17.78
C THR A 664 2.01 3.24 -18.59
N GLU A 665 3.16 3.40 -17.93
CA GLU A 665 4.49 3.26 -18.53
C GLU A 665 5.11 1.89 -18.19
N ARG A 666 5.11 1.51 -16.90
CA ARG A 666 5.89 0.36 -16.40
C ARG A 666 5.25 -0.32 -15.20
N VAL A 667 5.29 -1.65 -15.17
CA VAL A 667 5.08 -2.47 -13.96
C VAL A 667 6.30 -3.37 -13.74
N VAL A 668 6.84 -3.38 -12.53
CA VAL A 668 7.98 -4.20 -12.11
C VAL A 668 7.61 -5.07 -10.92
N PHE A 669 7.94 -6.34 -10.98
CA PHE A 669 8.11 -7.20 -9.82
C PHE A 669 9.57 -7.69 -9.82
N ASP A 670 10.38 -7.32 -8.83
CA ASP A 670 11.80 -7.75 -8.75
C ASP A 670 12.13 -8.47 -7.44
N GLY A 671 12.99 -9.47 -7.50
CA GLY A 671 13.05 -10.58 -6.55
C GLY A 671 13.78 -10.36 -5.21
N GLU A 672 13.42 -11.21 -4.27
CA GLU A 672 13.98 -11.47 -2.92
C GLU A 672 14.36 -10.33 -1.97
N SER A 673 13.81 -10.41 -0.75
CA SER A 673 14.41 -9.79 0.43
C SER A 673 15.55 -10.64 0.98
N THR A 674 16.69 -10.01 1.22
CA THR A 674 17.70 -10.54 2.14
C THR A 674 17.39 -9.99 3.55
N PRO A 675 17.37 -10.81 4.62
CA PRO A 675 17.86 -12.20 4.71
C PRO A 675 16.76 -13.28 4.72
N LEU A 676 15.52 -12.98 4.32
CA LEU A 676 14.37 -13.88 4.58
C LEU A 676 14.01 -14.84 3.43
N PHE A 677 14.62 -14.69 2.25
CA PHE A 677 14.30 -15.49 1.06
C PHE A 677 12.83 -15.35 0.62
N THR A 678 12.21 -14.23 0.99
CA THR A 678 10.83 -13.89 0.64
C THR A 678 10.81 -13.14 -0.68
N VAL A 679 10.16 -13.68 -1.70
CA VAL A 679 10.04 -13.06 -3.03
C VAL A 679 8.88 -12.10 -3.14
N SER A 680 9.10 -11.04 -3.93
CA SER A 680 8.09 -10.06 -4.29
C SER A 680 6.97 -10.75 -5.07
N SER A 681 5.73 -10.63 -4.60
CA SER A 681 4.65 -11.52 -5.06
C SER A 681 3.28 -10.85 -5.16
N ALA A 682 2.48 -11.32 -6.13
CA ALA A 682 1.03 -11.13 -6.14
C ALA A 682 0.34 -12.49 -5.99
N ILE A 683 -0.57 -12.63 -5.03
CA ILE A 683 -1.15 -13.91 -4.61
C ILE A 683 -2.68 -13.79 -4.49
N SER A 684 -3.40 -14.37 -5.46
CA SER A 684 -4.84 -14.67 -5.36
C SER A 684 -4.98 -16.17 -5.06
N GLN A 685 -5.62 -16.56 -3.95
CA GLN A 685 -5.54 -17.93 -3.46
C GLN A 685 -6.70 -18.38 -2.56
N VAL A 686 -7.18 -19.60 -2.82
CA VAL A 686 -8.14 -20.36 -2.01
C VAL A 686 -7.37 -21.43 -1.24
N PHE A 687 -7.39 -21.39 0.09
CA PHE A 687 -6.55 -22.25 0.95
C PHE A 687 -7.11 -23.66 1.20
N GLY A 688 -6.28 -24.52 1.81
CA GLY A 688 -6.63 -25.91 2.12
C GLY A 688 -7.82 -25.99 3.06
N GLY A 689 -8.90 -26.63 2.60
CA GLY A 689 -10.17 -26.75 3.33
C GLY A 689 -11.14 -25.57 3.14
N ALA A 690 -10.76 -24.53 2.40
CA ALA A 690 -11.64 -23.41 2.04
C ALA A 690 -12.59 -23.75 0.87
N GLU A 691 -13.62 -22.92 0.68
CA GLU A 691 -14.64 -23.07 -0.38
C GLU A 691 -14.97 -21.69 -1.01
N GLY A 692 -14.57 -21.50 -2.27
CA GLY A 692 -14.74 -20.27 -3.06
C GLY A 692 -13.82 -20.25 -4.29
N ASP A 693 -14.11 -19.46 -5.30
CA ASP A 693 -13.27 -19.28 -6.49
C ASP A 693 -12.16 -18.23 -6.25
N SER A 694 -11.04 -18.31 -6.97
CA SER A 694 -9.97 -17.30 -6.95
C SER A 694 -10.13 -16.28 -8.08
N GLY A 695 -10.23 -14.99 -7.73
CA GLY A 695 -10.42 -13.88 -8.66
C GLY A 695 -9.25 -13.60 -9.59
N GLY A 696 -8.07 -14.17 -9.32
CA GLY A 696 -6.90 -14.13 -10.21
C GLY A 696 -6.12 -12.82 -10.17
N ILE A 697 -5.33 -12.59 -11.22
CA ILE A 697 -4.39 -11.46 -11.34
C ILE A 697 -4.53 -10.83 -12.73
N GLU A 698 -4.60 -9.51 -12.79
CA GLU A 698 -4.47 -8.72 -14.03
C GLU A 698 -3.37 -7.67 -13.88
N ILE A 699 -2.47 -7.57 -14.87
CA ILE A 699 -1.41 -6.57 -14.93
C ILE A 699 -1.41 -5.92 -16.32
N ASN A 700 -1.51 -4.60 -16.38
CA ASN A 700 -1.50 -3.82 -17.62
C ASN A 700 -0.44 -2.72 -17.56
N GLY A 701 0.32 -2.50 -18.65
CA GLY A 701 1.26 -1.40 -18.76
C GLY A 701 1.98 -1.30 -20.11
N GLY A 702 2.98 -0.43 -20.19
CA GLY A 702 3.86 -0.31 -21.36
C GLY A 702 4.91 -1.43 -21.40
N SER A 703 5.80 -1.44 -20.39
CA SER A 703 6.66 -2.58 -20.06
C SER A 703 6.14 -3.29 -18.81
N VAL A 704 6.02 -4.62 -18.86
CA VAL A 704 5.80 -5.46 -17.66
C VAL A 704 7.01 -6.35 -17.47
N GLU A 705 7.68 -6.24 -16.32
CA GLU A 705 8.93 -6.96 -16.01
C GLU A 705 8.78 -7.73 -14.68
N ILE A 706 8.87 -9.05 -14.76
CA ILE A 706 8.84 -9.99 -13.62
C ILE A 706 10.23 -10.63 -13.53
N THR A 707 11.01 -10.28 -12.52
CA THR A 707 12.46 -10.57 -12.48
C THR A 707 12.96 -11.10 -11.13
N GLY A 708 14.17 -11.68 -11.14
CA GLY A 708 14.92 -12.04 -9.93
C GLY A 708 14.32 -13.13 -9.04
N GLY A 709 13.29 -13.85 -9.53
CA GLY A 709 12.56 -14.86 -8.77
C GLY A 709 11.13 -14.48 -8.38
N ALA A 710 10.64 -13.28 -8.75
CA ALA A 710 9.32 -12.77 -8.36
C ALA A 710 8.14 -13.60 -8.91
N GLN A 711 7.01 -13.65 -8.19
CA GLN A 711 5.93 -14.61 -8.46
C GLN A 711 4.51 -14.02 -8.55
N LEU A 712 3.79 -14.42 -9.59
CA LEU A 712 2.36 -14.16 -9.77
C LEU A 712 1.61 -15.49 -9.58
N THR A 713 0.76 -15.59 -8.55
CA THR A 713 0.14 -16.86 -8.12
C THR A 713 -1.38 -16.76 -8.04
N ALA A 714 -2.09 -17.65 -8.74
CA ALA A 714 -3.54 -17.74 -8.80
C ALA A 714 -4.00 -19.20 -8.55
N THR A 715 -4.08 -19.61 -7.28
CA THR A 715 -4.07 -21.04 -6.88
C THR A 715 -5.27 -21.45 -6.01
N THR A 716 -5.77 -22.67 -6.21
CA THR A 716 -6.75 -23.31 -5.31
C THR A 716 -6.15 -24.55 -4.61
N LEU A 717 -6.39 -24.65 -3.30
CA LEU A 717 -6.02 -25.76 -2.42
C LEU A 717 -7.25 -26.38 -1.74
N GLY A 718 -8.43 -25.82 -1.95
CA GLY A 718 -9.69 -26.21 -1.33
C GLY A 718 -10.70 -26.65 -2.38
N LYS A 719 -11.86 -26.00 -2.39
CA LYS A 719 -12.88 -26.14 -3.42
C LYS A 719 -13.17 -24.82 -4.11
N GLY A 720 -13.31 -24.86 -5.43
CA GLY A 720 -13.48 -23.69 -6.28
C GLY A 720 -12.26 -23.45 -7.17
N ASN A 721 -12.48 -22.73 -8.25
CA ASN A 721 -11.56 -22.59 -9.38
C ASN A 721 -10.33 -21.76 -9.02
N SER A 722 -9.19 -22.07 -9.64
CA SER A 722 -7.98 -21.25 -9.56
C SER A 722 -8.10 -20.07 -10.53
N GLY A 723 -7.65 -18.89 -10.10
CA GLY A 723 -7.78 -17.69 -10.90
C GLY A 723 -6.95 -17.71 -12.19
N LYS A 724 -7.37 -16.89 -13.15
CA LYS A 724 -6.60 -16.58 -14.35
C LYS A 724 -5.54 -15.52 -14.04
N ILE A 725 -4.35 -15.64 -14.64
CA ILE A 725 -3.35 -14.57 -14.69
C ILE A 725 -3.40 -13.94 -16.09
N SER A 726 -3.61 -12.62 -16.18
CA SER A 726 -3.68 -11.88 -17.44
C SER A 726 -2.66 -10.73 -17.42
N ILE A 727 -1.80 -10.63 -18.44
CA ILE A 727 -0.72 -9.65 -18.49
C ILE A 727 -0.71 -8.96 -19.85
N THR A 728 -0.76 -7.63 -19.87
CA THR A 728 -0.68 -6.80 -21.07
C THR A 728 0.48 -5.82 -20.97
N GLY A 729 1.53 -6.00 -21.77
CA GLY A 729 2.65 -5.07 -21.90
C GLY A 729 2.73 -4.52 -23.31
N THR A 730 2.19 -3.32 -23.57
CA THR A 730 1.97 -2.80 -24.94
C THR A 730 3.26 -2.67 -25.75
N GLU A 731 4.41 -2.51 -25.08
CA GLU A 731 5.74 -2.55 -25.70
C GLU A 731 6.44 -3.89 -25.45
N ARG A 732 6.48 -4.35 -24.19
CA ARG A 732 7.09 -5.65 -23.83
C ARG A 732 6.50 -6.29 -22.57
N VAL A 733 6.54 -7.62 -22.52
CA VAL A 733 6.38 -8.43 -21.30
C VAL A 733 7.62 -9.29 -21.12
N VAL A 734 8.14 -9.34 -19.90
CA VAL A 734 9.42 -9.98 -19.58
C VAL A 734 9.26 -10.85 -18.34
N PHE A 735 9.73 -12.09 -18.45
CA PHE A 735 10.06 -12.93 -17.30
C PHE A 735 11.56 -13.26 -17.42
N ASP A 736 12.38 -12.77 -16.48
CA ASP A 736 13.83 -12.89 -16.55
C ASP A 736 14.46 -13.18 -15.19
N GLY A 737 15.01 -14.39 -15.06
CA GLY A 737 15.96 -14.72 -14.01
C GLY A 737 15.42 -15.60 -12.89
N GLU A 738 16.36 -16.32 -12.30
CA GLU A 738 16.20 -17.11 -11.10
C GLU A 738 16.63 -16.29 -9.87
N SER A 739 16.23 -16.74 -8.68
CA SER A 739 16.82 -16.29 -7.41
C SER A 739 18.35 -16.34 -7.46
N THR A 740 18.98 -15.26 -6.97
CA THR A 740 20.45 -15.12 -6.92
C THR A 740 21.16 -16.20 -6.07
N PHE A 741 20.41 -17.00 -5.30
CA PHE A 741 20.93 -18.08 -4.46
C PHE A 741 21.01 -19.47 -5.16
N GLY A 742 20.58 -19.59 -6.43
CA GLY A 742 20.82 -20.78 -7.26
C GLY A 742 20.04 -22.06 -6.92
N PHE A 743 19.20 -22.01 -5.89
CA PHE A 743 18.18 -23.01 -5.55
C PHE A 743 16.87 -22.36 -5.08
N GLY A 744 16.73 -21.04 -5.25
CA GLY A 744 15.53 -20.31 -4.86
C GLY A 744 14.45 -20.33 -5.97
N PRO A 745 13.32 -19.62 -5.75
CA PRO A 745 12.27 -19.48 -6.75
C PRO A 745 12.76 -18.80 -8.03
N VAL A 746 12.08 -19.09 -9.15
CA VAL A 746 12.29 -18.44 -10.45
C VAL A 746 11.16 -17.49 -10.79
N SER A 747 11.42 -16.53 -11.67
CA SER A 747 10.42 -15.55 -12.11
C SER A 747 9.25 -16.27 -12.78
N SER A 748 8.06 -16.21 -12.18
CA SER A 748 6.97 -17.16 -12.48
C SER A 748 5.58 -16.55 -12.56
N ALA A 749 4.74 -17.10 -13.45
CA ALA A 749 3.29 -17.01 -13.37
C ALA A 749 2.69 -18.41 -13.17
N ILE A 750 1.86 -18.58 -12.14
CA ILE A 750 1.37 -19.88 -11.66
C ILE A 750 -0.15 -19.84 -11.44
N SER A 751 -0.92 -20.39 -12.38
CA SER A 751 -2.33 -20.75 -12.18
C SER A 751 -2.39 -22.25 -11.86
N GLN A 752 -2.93 -22.64 -10.70
CA GLN A 752 -2.82 -24.04 -10.25
C GLN A 752 -3.94 -24.55 -9.35
N VAL A 753 -4.32 -25.81 -9.56
CA VAL A 753 -5.14 -26.62 -8.66
C VAL A 753 -4.19 -27.58 -7.93
N LYS A 754 -4.09 -27.50 -6.59
CA LYS A 754 -3.15 -28.33 -5.81
C LYS A 754 -3.67 -29.75 -5.55
N GLU A 755 -2.80 -30.59 -5.00
CA GLU A 755 -3.13 -31.95 -4.59
C GLU A 755 -4.32 -31.96 -3.61
N ASN A 756 -5.28 -32.86 -3.82
CA ASN A 756 -6.53 -32.99 -3.06
C ASN A 756 -7.54 -31.82 -3.20
N ALA A 757 -7.28 -30.80 -4.03
CA ALA A 757 -8.24 -29.73 -4.33
C ALA A 757 -9.25 -30.11 -5.44
N GLU A 758 -10.36 -29.39 -5.53
CA GLU A 758 -11.41 -29.57 -6.54
C GLU A 758 -11.85 -28.24 -7.18
N GLY A 759 -11.56 -28.05 -8.46
CA GLY A 759 -11.84 -26.85 -9.25
C GLY A 759 -10.96 -26.81 -10.51
N ASP A 760 -11.32 -26.01 -11.51
CA ASP A 760 -10.53 -25.85 -12.76
C ASP A 760 -9.49 -24.73 -12.62
N SER A 761 -8.40 -24.76 -13.39
CA SER A 761 -7.37 -23.71 -13.43
C SER A 761 -7.68 -22.66 -14.50
N GLY A 762 -7.77 -21.39 -14.11
CA GLY A 762 -8.11 -20.27 -14.99
C GLY A 762 -7.06 -19.92 -16.05
N GLY A 763 -5.85 -20.48 -15.96
CA GLY A 763 -4.80 -20.35 -16.96
C GLY A 763 -4.04 -19.03 -16.94
N ILE A 764 -3.30 -18.79 -18.02
CA ILE A 764 -2.40 -17.64 -18.19
C ILE A 764 -2.63 -17.03 -19.57
N GLU A 765 -2.78 -15.70 -19.65
CA GLU A 765 -2.77 -14.95 -20.90
C GLU A 765 -1.72 -13.83 -20.85
N ILE A 766 -0.88 -13.74 -21.87
CA ILE A 766 0.12 -12.69 -22.04
C ILE A 766 -0.08 -12.04 -23.42
N ASN A 767 -0.25 -10.72 -23.43
CA ASN A 767 -0.40 -9.88 -24.61
C ASN A 767 0.70 -8.82 -24.63
N GLY A 768 1.31 -8.53 -25.79
CA GLY A 768 2.25 -7.40 -25.86
C GLY A 768 2.94 -7.12 -27.20
N GLY A 769 3.91 -6.21 -27.19
CA GLY A 769 4.75 -5.94 -28.36
C GLY A 769 5.77 -7.06 -28.60
N ASN A 770 6.64 -7.26 -27.61
CA ASN A 770 7.59 -8.38 -27.52
C ASN A 770 7.38 -9.14 -26.20
N VAL A 771 7.34 -10.47 -26.23
CA VAL A 771 7.28 -11.31 -25.01
C VAL A 771 8.57 -12.10 -24.88
N GLU A 772 9.24 -12.01 -23.74
CA GLU A 772 10.55 -12.61 -23.49
C GLU A 772 10.52 -13.42 -22.19
N ILE A 773 10.68 -14.75 -22.28
CA ILE A 773 10.77 -15.69 -21.15
C ILE A 773 12.19 -16.27 -21.14
N ARG A 774 13.03 -15.85 -20.20
CA ARG A 774 14.48 -16.16 -20.16
C ARG A 774 14.96 -16.62 -18.79
N ASN A 775 16.17 -17.17 -18.75
CA ASN A 775 16.94 -17.40 -17.53
C ASN A 775 16.12 -18.19 -16.48
N GLY A 776 15.62 -19.36 -16.89
CA GLY A 776 14.90 -20.30 -16.04
C GLY A 776 13.43 -19.98 -15.71
N SER A 777 12.87 -18.89 -16.26
CA SER A 777 11.51 -18.40 -15.95
C SER A 777 10.36 -19.29 -16.41
N GLN A 778 9.25 -19.35 -15.66
CA GLN A 778 8.20 -20.36 -15.86
C GLN A 778 6.77 -19.79 -15.95
N LEU A 779 6.00 -20.31 -16.89
CA LEU A 779 4.56 -20.09 -17.02
C LEU A 779 3.83 -21.42 -16.78
N THR A 780 3.04 -21.53 -15.71
CA THR A 780 2.51 -22.81 -15.21
C THR A 780 1.00 -22.74 -15.03
N ALA A 781 0.24 -23.58 -15.75
CA ALA A 781 -1.22 -23.65 -15.74
C ALA A 781 -1.71 -25.10 -15.53
N THR A 782 -1.72 -25.56 -14.27
CA THR A 782 -1.64 -27.00 -13.95
C THR A 782 -2.67 -27.50 -12.94
N THR A 783 -2.93 -28.81 -12.94
CA THR A 783 -3.81 -29.47 -11.97
C THR A 783 -3.14 -30.70 -11.35
N LEU A 784 -3.15 -30.74 -10.01
CA LEU A 784 -2.68 -31.84 -9.16
C LEU A 784 -3.85 -32.49 -8.40
N GLY A 785 -5.06 -31.96 -8.54
CA GLY A 785 -6.28 -32.38 -7.85
C GLY A 785 -7.33 -32.91 -8.82
N LYS A 786 -8.53 -32.33 -8.77
CA LYS A 786 -9.63 -32.65 -9.69
C LYS A 786 -10.17 -31.37 -10.35
N GLY A 787 -10.22 -31.36 -11.68
CA GLY A 787 -10.57 -30.23 -12.52
C GLY A 787 -9.50 -29.97 -13.57
N ASP A 788 -9.88 -29.31 -14.66
CA ASP A 788 -9.06 -29.12 -15.86
C ASP A 788 -7.91 -28.12 -15.60
N SER A 789 -6.80 -28.29 -16.33
CA SER A 789 -5.64 -27.40 -16.31
C SER A 789 -5.85 -26.23 -17.28
N GLY A 790 -5.35 -25.04 -16.94
CA GLY A 790 -5.60 -23.84 -17.73
C GLY A 790 -4.83 -23.79 -19.06
N LEU A 791 -5.40 -23.10 -20.04
CA LEU A 791 -4.70 -22.70 -21.27
C LEU A 791 -3.61 -21.66 -20.95
N ILE A 792 -2.44 -21.79 -21.58
CA ILE A 792 -1.44 -20.71 -21.65
C ILE A 792 -1.53 -20.06 -23.03
N ARG A 793 -2.01 -18.82 -23.09
CA ARG A 793 -2.11 -18.00 -24.32
C ARG A 793 -1.04 -16.92 -24.33
N ILE A 794 -0.27 -16.80 -25.41
CA ILE A 794 0.73 -15.75 -25.60
C ILE A 794 0.55 -15.12 -26.98
N ALA A 795 0.19 -13.83 -27.04
CA ALA A 795 0.06 -13.09 -28.29
C ALA A 795 0.98 -11.87 -28.30
N ALA A 796 1.86 -11.80 -29.29
CA ALA A 796 2.74 -10.67 -29.55
C ALA A 796 2.45 -10.02 -30.91
N THR A 797 2.74 -8.73 -31.04
CA THR A 797 2.78 -8.10 -32.37
C THR A 797 4.08 -8.46 -33.08
N GLU A 798 5.23 -8.39 -32.41
CA GLU A 798 6.55 -8.55 -33.06
C GLU A 798 7.19 -9.92 -32.80
N ARG A 799 7.34 -10.32 -31.52
CA ARG A 799 8.16 -11.49 -31.15
C ARG A 799 7.71 -12.17 -29.86
N VAL A 800 7.82 -13.50 -29.84
CA VAL A 800 7.84 -14.32 -28.63
C VAL A 800 9.18 -15.06 -28.58
N VAL A 801 9.92 -14.91 -27.49
CA VAL A 801 11.19 -15.60 -27.24
C VAL A 801 11.08 -16.42 -25.96
N PHE A 802 11.30 -17.73 -26.06
CA PHE A 802 11.63 -18.58 -24.92
C PHE A 802 13.11 -18.97 -25.02
N ASP A 803 13.91 -18.60 -24.02
CA ASP A 803 15.36 -18.84 -24.01
C ASP A 803 15.74 -19.72 -22.82
N GLY A 804 16.03 -20.99 -23.08
CA GLY A 804 16.19 -22.05 -22.07
C GLY A 804 17.53 -22.06 -21.35
N GLU A 805 18.48 -21.17 -21.67
CA GLU A 805 19.70 -21.04 -20.89
C GLU A 805 19.37 -20.62 -19.45
N SER A 806 19.93 -21.34 -18.48
CA SER A 806 19.91 -20.98 -17.06
C SER A 806 21.21 -20.30 -16.67
N THR A 807 21.14 -19.39 -15.69
CA THR A 807 22.32 -18.81 -15.04
C THR A 807 23.15 -19.83 -14.26
N PHE A 808 22.60 -21.03 -13.99
CA PHE A 808 23.25 -22.11 -13.25
C PHE A 808 23.37 -23.38 -14.10
N ASP A 809 24.47 -24.13 -13.93
CA ASP A 809 24.79 -25.28 -14.81
C ASP A 809 23.83 -26.49 -14.67
N PHE A 810 22.90 -26.45 -13.72
CA PHE A 810 21.80 -27.41 -13.53
C PHE A 810 20.50 -26.72 -13.11
N GLY A 811 20.32 -25.43 -13.43
CA GLY A 811 19.09 -24.70 -13.11
C GLY A 811 17.91 -25.09 -14.02
N PRO A 812 16.67 -24.72 -13.65
CA PRO A 812 15.49 -24.90 -14.50
C PRO A 812 15.64 -24.21 -15.86
N VAL A 813 14.97 -24.75 -16.88
CA VAL A 813 14.90 -24.12 -18.22
C VAL A 813 13.62 -23.30 -18.37
N SER A 814 13.72 -22.21 -19.13
CA SER A 814 12.59 -21.34 -19.44
C SER A 814 11.48 -22.09 -20.16
N SER A 815 10.26 -22.04 -19.62
CA SER A 815 9.20 -22.97 -20.04
C SER A 815 7.77 -22.47 -19.87
N ALA A 816 6.86 -23.06 -20.64
CA ALA A 816 5.42 -22.96 -20.44
C ALA A 816 4.83 -24.38 -20.28
N ILE A 817 4.03 -24.60 -19.23
CA ILE A 817 3.58 -25.92 -18.77
C ILE A 817 2.08 -25.88 -18.47
N SER A 818 1.27 -26.47 -19.34
CA SER A 818 -0.16 -26.73 -19.12
C SER A 818 -0.35 -28.24 -18.92
N GLN A 819 -0.34 -28.69 -17.65
CA GLN A 819 -0.20 -30.11 -17.32
C GLN A 819 -1.18 -30.61 -16.24
N VAL A 820 -1.68 -31.83 -16.45
CA VAL A 820 -2.40 -32.66 -15.48
C VAL A 820 -1.40 -33.62 -14.83
N PHE A 821 -1.19 -33.55 -13.52
CA PHE A 821 -0.16 -34.33 -12.83
C PHE A 821 -0.56 -35.79 -12.54
N GLY A 822 0.43 -36.61 -12.16
CA GLY A 822 0.21 -38.01 -11.80
C GLY A 822 -0.73 -38.16 -10.60
N GLY A 823 -1.84 -38.88 -10.81
CA GLY A 823 -2.91 -39.06 -9.82
C GLY A 823 -4.04 -38.02 -9.87
N ALA A 824 -3.91 -36.95 -10.66
CA ALA A 824 -4.96 -35.95 -10.86
C ALA A 824 -6.03 -36.42 -11.87
N GLU A 825 -7.20 -35.77 -11.86
CA GLU A 825 -8.27 -35.96 -12.84
C GLU A 825 -8.70 -34.62 -13.48
N GLY A 826 -8.42 -34.45 -14.77
CA GLY A 826 -8.73 -33.26 -15.58
C GLY A 826 -8.07 -33.36 -16.95
N ASN A 827 -8.45 -32.49 -17.89
CA ASN A 827 -7.80 -32.30 -19.18
C ASN A 827 -6.76 -31.17 -19.09
N SER A 828 -5.71 -31.21 -19.90
CA SER A 828 -4.78 -30.09 -20.06
C SER A 828 -5.36 -29.06 -21.04
N GLY A 829 -5.34 -27.79 -20.66
CA GLY A 829 -5.85 -26.67 -21.47
C GLY A 829 -4.96 -26.30 -22.67
N GLY A 830 -3.72 -26.80 -22.68
CA GLY A 830 -2.77 -26.61 -23.77
C GLY A 830 -2.06 -25.25 -23.80
N ILE A 831 -1.41 -24.99 -24.93
CA ILE A 831 -0.59 -23.78 -25.16
C ILE A 831 -0.92 -23.19 -26.54
N GLU A 832 -1.13 -21.88 -26.62
CA GLU A 832 -1.31 -21.14 -27.87
C GLU A 832 -0.35 -19.93 -27.93
N ILE A 833 0.43 -19.84 -29.00
CA ILE A 833 1.40 -18.76 -29.24
C ILE A 833 1.15 -18.12 -30.61
N GLU A 834 1.00 -16.80 -30.68
CA GLU A 834 0.92 -16.02 -31.93
C GLU A 834 1.90 -14.84 -31.92
N ALA A 835 2.76 -14.71 -32.93
CA ALA A 835 3.66 -13.56 -33.12
C ALA A 835 4.07 -13.41 -34.58
N ASP A 836 4.73 -12.32 -34.99
CA ASP A 836 5.42 -12.31 -36.28
C ASP A 836 6.62 -13.29 -36.27
N ASN A 837 7.34 -13.35 -35.15
CA ASN A 837 8.50 -14.20 -34.92
C ASN A 837 8.33 -15.02 -33.62
N VAL A 838 8.36 -16.35 -33.69
CA VAL A 838 8.42 -17.22 -32.49
C VAL A 838 9.76 -17.93 -32.45
N GLU A 839 10.48 -17.82 -31.33
CA GLU A 839 11.82 -18.40 -31.14
C GLU A 839 11.87 -19.16 -29.82
N ILE A 840 12.23 -20.44 -29.89
CA ILE A 840 12.33 -21.38 -28.76
C ILE A 840 13.77 -21.91 -28.80
N THR A 841 14.63 -21.41 -27.92
CA THR A 841 16.08 -21.57 -28.00
C THR A 841 16.69 -22.18 -26.75
N ASN A 842 17.91 -22.71 -26.88
CA ASN A 842 18.77 -23.12 -25.78
C ASN A 842 18.12 -24.07 -24.75
N GLY A 843 17.30 -25.02 -25.19
CA GLY A 843 16.65 -26.01 -24.32
C GLY A 843 15.27 -25.61 -23.80
N ALA A 844 14.70 -24.48 -24.25
CA ALA A 844 13.38 -24.03 -23.84
C ALA A 844 12.26 -25.02 -24.22
N PHE A 845 11.18 -25.01 -23.43
CA PHE A 845 10.22 -26.11 -23.38
C PHE A 845 8.76 -25.64 -23.32
N LEU A 846 7.90 -26.22 -24.18
CA LEU A 846 6.45 -25.99 -24.18
C LEU A 846 5.72 -27.32 -23.97
N ASP A 847 5.02 -27.48 -22.85
CA ASP A 847 4.34 -28.73 -22.47
C ASP A 847 2.82 -28.60 -22.34
N ALA A 848 2.09 -29.51 -22.98
CA ALA A 848 0.63 -29.63 -22.92
C ALA A 848 0.16 -31.04 -22.47
N SER A 849 0.89 -31.67 -21.54
CA SER A 849 0.77 -33.10 -21.25
C SER A 849 -0.24 -33.49 -20.15
N THR A 850 -0.56 -34.78 -20.08
CA THR A 850 -1.34 -35.42 -19.01
C THR A 850 -0.59 -36.61 -18.44
N LEU A 851 -0.35 -36.62 -17.14
CA LEU A 851 0.24 -37.71 -16.38
C LEU A 851 -0.81 -38.43 -15.50
N GLY A 852 -2.04 -37.92 -15.47
CA GLY A 852 -3.18 -38.41 -14.68
C GLY A 852 -4.29 -38.98 -15.55
N LYS A 853 -5.54 -38.58 -15.28
CA LYS A 853 -6.74 -39.01 -16.01
C LYS A 853 -7.42 -37.83 -16.70
N GLY A 854 -7.54 -37.89 -18.01
CA GLY A 854 -8.06 -36.84 -18.90
C GLY A 854 -7.03 -36.50 -19.98
N ASN A 855 -7.44 -35.74 -20.99
CA ASN A 855 -6.65 -35.57 -22.23
C ASN A 855 -5.45 -34.61 -22.06
N ALA A 856 -4.42 -34.80 -22.87
CA ALA A 856 -3.34 -33.83 -23.07
C ALA A 856 -3.79 -32.76 -24.09
N GLY A 857 -3.60 -31.49 -23.75
CA GLY A 857 -3.98 -30.35 -24.57
C GLY A 857 -3.10 -30.21 -25.81
N ALA A 858 -3.48 -29.34 -26.74
CA ALA A 858 -2.67 -29.08 -27.92
C ALA A 858 -1.60 -28.01 -27.67
N VAL A 859 -0.51 -28.06 -28.44
CA VAL A 859 0.36 -26.88 -28.64
C VAL A 859 0.11 -26.28 -30.03
N ARG A 860 -0.25 -25.00 -30.08
CA ARG A 860 -0.64 -24.27 -31.30
C ARG A 860 0.26 -23.05 -31.46
N ILE A 861 1.11 -23.03 -32.49
CA ILE A 861 2.11 -21.97 -32.71
C ILE A 861 1.90 -21.32 -34.08
N THR A 862 1.70 -20.00 -34.09
CA THR A 862 1.52 -19.21 -35.32
C THR A 862 2.59 -18.11 -35.41
N GLY A 863 3.43 -18.19 -36.45
CA GLY A 863 4.39 -17.15 -36.81
C GLY A 863 3.92 -16.41 -38.08
N ARG A 864 3.81 -15.08 -38.08
CA ARG A 864 3.39 -14.32 -39.28
C ARG A 864 4.54 -14.17 -40.30
N ASP A 865 5.81 -14.31 -39.87
CA ASP A 865 6.99 -14.56 -40.72
C ASP A 865 7.64 -15.91 -40.40
N ARG A 866 8.02 -16.17 -39.13
CA ARG A 866 8.82 -17.36 -38.79
C ARG A 866 8.56 -18.02 -37.44
N VAL A 867 8.88 -19.32 -37.37
CA VAL A 867 9.01 -20.12 -36.13
C VAL A 867 10.36 -20.83 -36.14
N ILE A 868 11.12 -20.72 -35.05
CA ILE A 868 12.44 -21.35 -34.89
C ILE A 868 12.48 -22.16 -33.59
N PHE A 869 12.91 -23.42 -33.70
CA PHE A 869 13.41 -24.22 -32.59
C PHE A 869 14.92 -24.40 -32.78
N ASP A 870 15.75 -23.98 -31.83
CA ASP A 870 17.22 -24.08 -31.98
C ASP A 870 17.94 -24.52 -30.71
N GLY A 871 18.80 -25.52 -30.84
CA GLY A 871 19.80 -25.86 -29.82
C GLY A 871 19.29 -26.68 -28.64
N LYS A 872 20.12 -26.68 -27.59
CA LYS A 872 19.95 -27.40 -26.33
C LYS A 872 20.25 -26.51 -25.14
N SER A 873 19.81 -26.95 -23.96
CA SER A 873 20.28 -26.44 -22.68
C SER A 873 21.81 -26.51 -22.58
N LYS A 874 22.38 -25.65 -21.75
CA LYS A 874 23.82 -25.45 -21.57
C LYS A 874 24.59 -26.72 -21.14
N ASP A 875 23.92 -27.62 -20.43
CA ASP A 875 24.40 -28.95 -20.02
C ASP A 875 24.20 -30.05 -21.09
N GLY A 876 23.43 -29.75 -22.14
CA GLY A 876 23.09 -30.66 -23.25
C GLY A 876 21.96 -31.65 -22.96
N SER A 877 21.30 -31.59 -21.80
CA SER A 877 20.28 -32.56 -21.40
C SER A 877 18.94 -32.36 -22.12
N LEU A 878 18.49 -31.12 -22.29
CA LEU A 878 17.20 -30.77 -22.89
C LEU A 878 17.38 -30.13 -24.27
N SER A 879 16.62 -30.59 -25.25
CA SER A 879 16.49 -29.93 -26.55
C SER A 879 15.42 -28.84 -26.51
N SER A 880 15.59 -27.77 -27.29
CA SER A 880 14.54 -26.78 -27.52
C SER A 880 13.32 -27.46 -28.15
N ASN A 881 12.21 -27.58 -27.42
CA ASN A 881 11.14 -28.49 -27.79
C ASN A 881 9.70 -28.06 -27.46
N SER A 882 8.77 -28.72 -28.14
CA SER A 882 7.33 -28.65 -27.87
C SER A 882 6.73 -30.05 -27.78
N SER A 883 5.87 -30.27 -26.77
CA SER A 883 5.30 -31.56 -26.43
C SER A 883 3.79 -31.51 -26.11
N SER A 884 3.07 -32.53 -26.56
CA SER A 884 1.75 -32.91 -26.04
C SER A 884 1.75 -34.42 -25.81
N GLN A 885 1.79 -34.84 -24.54
CA GLN A 885 2.06 -36.24 -24.19
C GLN A 885 1.09 -36.82 -23.16
N VAL A 886 0.88 -38.13 -23.23
CA VAL A 886 0.13 -38.93 -22.25
C VAL A 886 1.14 -39.80 -21.51
N GLY A 887 1.28 -39.61 -20.20
CA GLY A 887 2.28 -40.24 -19.35
C GLY A 887 2.07 -41.73 -19.10
N SER A 888 3.09 -42.40 -18.54
CA SER A 888 3.01 -43.84 -18.29
C SER A 888 2.00 -44.14 -17.18
N GLY A 889 0.97 -44.94 -17.51
CA GLY A 889 -0.18 -45.18 -16.64
C GLY A 889 -1.24 -44.07 -16.62
N ALA A 890 -1.08 -43.02 -17.43
CA ALA A 890 -2.11 -42.00 -17.63
C ALA A 890 -3.24 -42.52 -18.54
N ILE A 891 -4.43 -41.90 -18.44
CA ILE A 891 -5.63 -42.29 -19.19
C ILE A 891 -6.23 -41.08 -19.90
N GLY A 892 -5.89 -40.91 -21.17
CA GLY A 892 -6.39 -39.84 -22.04
C GLY A 892 -5.76 -39.92 -23.44
N ASN A 893 -6.21 -39.08 -24.35
CA ASN A 893 -5.59 -38.88 -25.67
C ASN A 893 -4.83 -37.54 -25.69
N SER A 894 -3.93 -37.35 -26.65
CA SER A 894 -3.32 -36.04 -26.95
C SER A 894 -4.06 -35.33 -28.09
N GLU A 895 -4.30 -34.02 -27.96
CA GLU A 895 -4.85 -33.19 -29.05
C GLU A 895 -3.81 -32.89 -30.16
N GLY A 896 -2.52 -33.13 -29.90
CA GLY A 896 -1.44 -32.97 -30.88
C GLY A 896 -0.80 -31.59 -30.94
N ILE A 897 -0.09 -31.30 -32.04
CA ILE A 897 0.67 -30.05 -32.23
C ILE A 897 0.38 -29.45 -33.61
N SER A 898 0.14 -28.15 -33.68
CA SER A 898 -0.08 -27.42 -34.95
C SER A 898 0.83 -26.20 -35.05
N ILE A 899 1.74 -26.17 -36.03
CA ILE A 899 2.63 -25.04 -36.29
C ILE A 899 2.36 -24.45 -37.67
N ASN A 900 2.18 -23.13 -37.75
CA ASN A 900 1.85 -22.41 -38.97
C ASN A 900 2.67 -21.11 -39.11
N ALA A 901 3.61 -21.05 -40.04
CA ALA A 901 4.36 -19.83 -40.38
C ALA A 901 4.99 -19.88 -41.77
N PRO A 902 5.21 -18.75 -42.48
CA PRO A 902 5.89 -18.76 -43.78
C PRO A 902 7.23 -19.50 -43.77
N ASN A 903 8.05 -19.34 -42.73
CA ASN A 903 9.34 -20.00 -42.59
C ASN A 903 9.43 -20.75 -41.25
N ILE A 904 9.54 -22.08 -41.28
CA ILE A 904 9.71 -22.88 -40.05
C ILE A 904 11.08 -23.56 -40.10
N LYS A 905 11.83 -23.51 -39.00
CA LYS A 905 13.16 -24.14 -38.88
C LYS A 905 13.33 -24.85 -37.55
N LEU A 906 13.78 -26.11 -37.58
CA LEU A 906 14.39 -26.79 -36.45
C LEU A 906 15.89 -26.90 -36.73
N SER A 907 16.74 -26.52 -35.78
CA SER A 907 18.19 -26.74 -35.87
C SER A 907 18.82 -27.17 -34.56
N ASN A 908 20.02 -27.77 -34.67
CA ASN A 908 20.87 -28.13 -33.54
C ASN A 908 20.12 -28.99 -32.50
N THR A 909 19.49 -30.08 -32.95
CA THR A 909 18.65 -31.01 -32.18
C THR A 909 17.34 -30.44 -31.61
N GLY A 910 16.77 -29.38 -32.22
CA GLY A 910 15.42 -28.92 -31.91
C GLY A 910 14.35 -29.99 -32.21
N PHE A 911 13.26 -30.01 -31.43
CA PHE A 911 12.36 -31.18 -31.37
C PHE A 911 10.86 -30.81 -31.29
N ILE A 912 10.01 -31.52 -32.03
CA ILE A 912 8.54 -31.41 -31.91
C ILE A 912 7.99 -32.83 -31.69
N SER A 913 7.29 -33.06 -30.59
CA SER A 913 6.91 -34.42 -30.17
C SER A 913 5.45 -34.54 -29.72
N THR A 914 4.81 -35.63 -30.14
CA THR A 914 3.54 -36.10 -29.57
C THR A 914 3.76 -37.54 -29.12
N LYS A 915 3.51 -37.85 -27.85
CA LYS A 915 3.87 -39.16 -27.30
C LYS A 915 2.85 -39.71 -26.33
N THR A 916 2.44 -40.96 -26.50
CA THR A 916 1.63 -41.67 -25.51
C THR A 916 2.40 -42.85 -24.92
N LEU A 917 2.50 -42.86 -23.60
CA LEU A 917 3.02 -43.92 -22.72
C LEU A 917 1.87 -44.63 -21.98
N GLY A 918 0.65 -44.09 -22.08
CA GLY A 918 -0.59 -44.67 -21.56
C GLY A 918 -1.39 -45.36 -22.66
N ASP A 919 -2.62 -45.81 -22.36
CA ASP A 919 -3.40 -46.61 -23.32
C ASP A 919 -4.12 -45.81 -24.43
N GLY A 920 -4.20 -44.48 -24.34
CA GLY A 920 -4.88 -43.63 -25.33
C GLY A 920 -3.97 -43.16 -26.48
N ARG A 921 -4.56 -42.57 -27.52
CA ARG A 921 -3.92 -42.20 -28.79
C ARG A 921 -2.95 -41.01 -28.65
N ALA A 922 -1.82 -41.07 -29.35
CA ALA A 922 -0.97 -39.89 -29.58
C ALA A 922 -1.60 -38.91 -30.57
N GLY A 923 -1.49 -37.61 -30.29
CA GLY A 923 -2.07 -36.56 -31.11
C GLY A 923 -1.36 -36.36 -32.45
N ASP A 924 -2.06 -35.78 -33.42
CA ASP A 924 -1.50 -35.55 -34.75
C ASP A 924 -0.58 -34.31 -34.77
N ILE A 925 0.54 -34.39 -35.47
CA ILE A 925 1.40 -33.22 -35.72
C ILE A 925 1.03 -32.63 -37.08
N THR A 926 0.79 -31.34 -37.13
CA THR A 926 0.50 -30.59 -38.36
C THR A 926 1.45 -29.41 -38.54
N VAL A 927 2.15 -29.35 -39.67
CA VAL A 927 3.06 -28.24 -40.00
C VAL A 927 2.62 -27.59 -41.31
N ARG A 928 2.44 -26.27 -41.31
CA ARG A 928 2.04 -25.49 -42.49
C ARG A 928 3.00 -24.32 -42.73
N SER A 929 3.61 -24.25 -43.91
CA SER A 929 4.57 -23.17 -44.22
C SER A 929 4.72 -22.83 -45.70
N THR A 930 5.61 -21.88 -46.00
CA THR A 930 6.20 -21.75 -47.34
C THR A 930 7.42 -22.64 -47.45
N ASN A 931 8.38 -22.54 -46.52
CA ASN A 931 9.53 -23.45 -46.40
C ASN A 931 9.57 -24.10 -45.01
N PHE A 932 10.05 -25.35 -44.94
CA PHE A 932 10.28 -26.06 -43.67
C PHE A 932 11.66 -26.73 -43.70
N ASP A 933 12.54 -26.30 -42.80
CA ASP A 933 13.92 -26.82 -42.67
C ASP A 933 14.07 -27.61 -41.37
N ILE A 934 14.53 -28.87 -41.44
CA ILE A 934 14.89 -29.71 -40.28
C ILE A 934 16.36 -30.10 -40.41
N ILE A 935 17.23 -29.52 -39.58
CA ILE A 935 18.69 -29.68 -39.75
C ILE A 935 19.45 -30.02 -38.47
N GLY A 936 20.59 -30.71 -38.61
CA GLY A 936 21.56 -30.91 -37.52
C GLY A 936 21.03 -31.70 -36.33
N GLY A 937 20.56 -32.92 -36.55
CA GLY A 937 20.03 -33.84 -35.54
C GLY A 937 18.64 -33.47 -35.02
N SER A 938 17.90 -32.62 -35.74
CA SER A 938 16.55 -32.17 -35.34
C SER A 938 15.48 -33.16 -35.78
N GLN A 939 14.38 -33.26 -35.03
CA GLN A 939 13.38 -34.33 -35.22
C GLN A 939 11.94 -33.83 -35.04
N VAL A 940 11.01 -34.44 -35.78
CA VAL A 940 9.56 -34.36 -35.58
C VAL A 940 9.04 -35.78 -35.35
N SER A 941 8.47 -36.09 -34.18
CA SER A 941 8.01 -37.45 -33.85
C SER A 941 6.59 -37.56 -33.29
N ALA A 942 5.90 -38.63 -33.69
CA ALA A 942 4.59 -39.02 -33.15
C ALA A 942 4.61 -40.49 -32.72
N GLU A 943 4.56 -40.72 -31.40
CA GLU A 943 4.99 -41.98 -30.77
C GLU A 943 3.89 -42.58 -29.87
N SER A 944 3.70 -43.90 -29.93
CA SER A 944 2.81 -44.67 -29.05
C SER A 944 3.49 -45.91 -28.46
N GLU A 945 3.85 -45.84 -27.19
CA GLU A 945 4.12 -47.03 -26.37
C GLU A 945 2.79 -47.63 -25.83
N GLY A 946 1.65 -47.01 -26.14
CA GLY A 946 0.30 -47.42 -25.75
C GLY A 946 -0.32 -48.55 -26.59
N THR A 947 -1.56 -48.91 -26.25
CA THR A 947 -2.35 -49.89 -27.02
C THR A 947 -3.16 -49.27 -28.18
N ASP A 948 -3.38 -47.96 -28.17
CA ASP A 948 -3.93 -47.20 -29.31
C ASP A 948 -2.82 -46.69 -30.26
N VAL A 949 -3.21 -46.23 -31.45
CA VAL A 949 -2.30 -45.88 -32.55
C VAL A 949 -1.42 -44.65 -32.26
N ALA A 950 -0.28 -44.59 -32.96
CA ALA A 950 0.54 -43.38 -32.97
C ALA A 950 -0.13 -42.24 -33.77
N GLY A 951 0.32 -41.01 -33.56
CA GLY A 951 -0.19 -39.83 -34.26
C GLY A 951 0.30 -39.75 -35.71
N ASN A 952 -0.48 -39.11 -36.56
CA ASN A 952 -0.14 -38.85 -37.96
C ASN A 952 0.65 -37.54 -38.08
N ILE A 953 1.68 -37.51 -38.92
CA ILE A 953 2.47 -36.30 -39.20
C ILE A 953 2.08 -35.74 -40.56
N ASN A 954 1.59 -34.50 -40.56
CA ASN A 954 0.98 -33.84 -41.72
C ASN A 954 1.72 -32.53 -42.05
N ILE A 955 2.67 -32.59 -42.99
CA ILE A 955 3.52 -31.48 -43.39
C ILE A 955 3.03 -30.93 -44.74
N SER A 956 2.72 -29.63 -44.80
CA SER A 956 2.23 -28.96 -46.00
C SER A 956 2.99 -27.66 -46.24
N VAL A 957 3.88 -27.65 -47.23
CA VAL A 957 4.76 -26.51 -47.55
C VAL A 957 4.49 -26.00 -48.98
N LYS A 958 4.44 -24.68 -49.18
CA LYS A 958 4.17 -24.09 -50.52
C LYS A 958 5.36 -24.19 -51.48
N ASP A 959 6.59 -24.16 -50.93
CA ASP A 959 7.83 -24.24 -51.66
C ASP A 959 8.57 -25.54 -51.32
N ASN A 960 9.50 -25.54 -50.37
CA ASN A 960 10.41 -26.67 -50.13
C ASN A 960 10.30 -27.24 -48.71
N PHE A 961 10.42 -28.55 -48.61
CA PHE A 961 10.75 -29.26 -47.38
C PHE A 961 12.21 -29.72 -47.49
N ASN A 962 13.06 -29.29 -46.56
CA ASN A 962 14.49 -29.61 -46.56
C ASN A 962 14.88 -30.30 -45.24
N ALA A 963 15.30 -31.55 -45.30
CA ALA A 963 15.96 -32.24 -44.20
C ALA A 963 17.47 -32.34 -44.48
N ASN A 964 18.31 -32.05 -43.48
CA ASN A 964 19.76 -32.16 -43.60
C ASN A 964 20.39 -32.60 -42.26
N ASN A 965 20.61 -33.91 -42.09
CA ASN A 965 20.65 -34.57 -40.79
C ASN A 965 19.40 -34.20 -39.98
N GLY A 966 18.23 -34.68 -40.41
CA GLY A 966 16.95 -34.39 -39.78
C GLY A 966 15.93 -35.50 -40.00
N GLN A 967 15.08 -35.76 -39.01
CA GLN A 967 14.22 -36.95 -38.97
C GLN A 967 12.74 -36.62 -38.81
N VAL A 968 11.88 -37.33 -39.54
CA VAL A 968 10.43 -37.38 -39.36
C VAL A 968 10.05 -38.82 -39.03
N LEU A 969 9.46 -39.05 -37.85
CA LEU A 969 9.23 -40.40 -37.29
C LEU A 969 7.79 -40.57 -36.79
N THR A 970 7.08 -41.61 -37.24
CA THR A 970 5.99 -42.19 -36.45
C THR A 970 6.43 -43.54 -35.91
N GLN A 971 6.08 -43.83 -34.66
CA GLN A 971 6.43 -45.11 -34.05
C GLN A 971 5.33 -45.61 -33.11
N ALA A 972 4.96 -46.87 -33.24
CA ALA A 972 4.14 -47.58 -32.25
C ALA A 972 4.88 -48.80 -31.72
N GLU A 973 4.83 -49.06 -30.42
CA GLU A 973 5.33 -50.33 -29.87
C GLU A 973 4.29 -51.45 -30.05
N LYS A 974 3.05 -51.20 -29.61
CA LYS A 974 2.06 -52.26 -29.34
C LYS A 974 0.82 -52.21 -30.27
N SER A 975 0.62 -51.11 -31.00
CA SER A 975 -0.57 -50.86 -31.82
C SER A 975 -0.25 -50.84 -33.33
N SER A 976 -0.69 -49.82 -34.07
CA SER A 976 -0.15 -49.48 -35.41
C SER A 976 0.51 -48.10 -35.38
N GLY A 977 1.56 -47.92 -36.20
CA GLY A 977 2.17 -46.62 -36.42
C GLY A 977 1.25 -45.69 -37.22
N GLY A 978 1.49 -44.39 -37.10
CA GLY A 978 0.71 -43.34 -37.78
C GLY A 978 1.25 -43.01 -39.17
N ASP A 979 0.44 -42.37 -40.00
CA ASP A 979 0.81 -42.02 -41.37
C ASP A 979 1.68 -40.76 -41.42
N ILE A 980 2.65 -40.72 -42.34
CA ILE A 980 3.41 -39.51 -42.67
C ILE A 980 2.96 -38.98 -44.03
N ASN A 981 2.39 -37.77 -44.03
CA ASN A 981 1.91 -37.08 -45.23
C ASN A 981 2.74 -35.79 -45.44
N ILE A 982 3.64 -35.76 -46.42
CA ILE A 982 4.42 -34.57 -46.78
C ILE A 982 4.02 -34.09 -48.18
N THR A 983 3.52 -32.85 -48.26
CA THR A 983 3.18 -32.18 -49.52
C THR A 983 3.99 -30.89 -49.66
N ALA A 984 4.78 -30.78 -50.74
CA ALA A 984 5.61 -29.63 -51.07
C ALA A 984 5.28 -29.08 -52.47
N GLY A 985 4.89 -27.80 -52.57
CA GLY A 985 4.56 -27.18 -53.85
C GLY A 985 5.73 -27.02 -54.83
N LYS A 986 6.98 -27.23 -54.37
CA LYS A 986 8.18 -27.38 -55.21
C LYS A 986 8.88 -28.72 -54.95
N ASN A 987 9.63 -28.87 -53.86
CA ASN A 987 10.55 -30.00 -53.68
C ASN A 987 10.52 -30.58 -52.25
N ILE A 988 10.76 -31.88 -52.15
CA ILE A 988 11.19 -32.57 -50.93
C ILE A 988 12.67 -32.91 -51.11
N ILE A 989 13.54 -32.46 -50.19
CA ILE A 989 14.99 -32.66 -50.27
C ILE A 989 15.50 -33.24 -48.95
N LEU A 990 16.10 -34.43 -48.99
CA LEU A 990 16.70 -35.14 -47.86
C LEU A 990 18.21 -35.29 -48.10
N ARG A 991 19.04 -34.96 -47.09
CA ARG A 991 20.51 -34.98 -47.15
C ARG A 991 21.17 -35.39 -45.83
N ASN A 992 22.41 -35.87 -45.90
CA ASN A 992 23.27 -36.26 -44.77
C ASN A 992 22.52 -37.01 -43.66
N ASN A 993 22.11 -38.25 -43.91
CA ASN A 993 21.36 -39.10 -42.97
C ASN A 993 20.02 -38.48 -42.53
N SER A 994 19.20 -38.03 -43.50
CA SER A 994 17.85 -37.52 -43.22
C SER A 994 16.76 -38.55 -43.47
N ASP A 995 15.83 -38.66 -42.53
CA ASP A 995 14.97 -39.83 -42.41
C ASP A 995 13.48 -39.50 -42.49
N ILE A 996 12.72 -40.38 -43.15
CA ILE A 996 11.26 -40.45 -43.04
C ILE A 996 10.88 -41.89 -42.69
N LYS A 997 10.50 -42.15 -41.44
CA LYS A 997 10.35 -43.51 -40.89
C LYS A 997 8.98 -43.69 -40.23
N THR A 998 8.22 -44.71 -40.61
CA THR A 998 7.00 -45.18 -39.92
C THR A 998 7.26 -46.60 -39.42
N ILE A 999 7.12 -46.82 -38.11
CA ILE A 999 7.63 -48.02 -37.43
C ILE A 999 6.57 -48.61 -36.49
N LEU A 1000 6.33 -49.92 -36.61
CA LEU A 1000 5.75 -50.73 -35.54
C LEU A 1000 6.82 -51.65 -34.96
N SER A 1001 7.04 -51.64 -33.63
CA SER A 1001 8.13 -52.41 -33.00
C SER A 1001 7.76 -53.85 -32.61
N THR A 1002 6.60 -54.12 -31.97
CA THR A 1002 6.43 -55.40 -31.22
C THR A 1002 5.19 -56.27 -31.54
N THR A 1003 4.23 -55.83 -32.36
CA THR A 1003 2.95 -56.56 -32.55
C THR A 1003 2.49 -56.68 -34.02
N THR A 1004 1.32 -57.29 -34.22
CA THR A 1004 0.69 -57.56 -35.52
C THR A 1004 -0.25 -56.42 -35.96
N GLY A 1005 0.30 -55.23 -36.17
CA GLY A 1005 -0.40 -54.04 -36.68
C GLY A 1005 0.12 -53.60 -38.06
N SER A 1006 -0.07 -52.32 -38.41
CA SER A 1006 0.63 -51.65 -39.54
C SER A 1006 1.78 -50.79 -39.03
N GLY A 1007 2.84 -50.61 -39.83
CA GLY A 1007 3.89 -49.61 -39.57
C GLY A 1007 3.43 -48.17 -39.82
N GLY A 1008 2.46 -47.97 -40.72
CA GLY A 1008 1.89 -46.66 -41.11
C GLY A 1008 2.31 -46.25 -42.52
N ASP A 1009 1.44 -45.57 -43.27
CA ASP A 1009 1.69 -45.25 -44.69
C ASP A 1009 2.52 -43.96 -44.85
N ILE A 1010 3.34 -43.88 -45.91
CA ILE A 1010 4.14 -42.69 -46.24
C ILE A 1010 3.70 -42.11 -47.59
N ASN A 1011 3.13 -40.91 -47.57
CA ASN A 1011 2.69 -40.17 -48.75
C ASN A 1011 3.58 -38.95 -48.98
N LEU A 1012 4.39 -38.96 -50.04
CA LEU A 1012 5.26 -37.84 -50.43
C LEU A 1012 4.77 -37.24 -51.75
N ASN A 1013 4.48 -35.94 -51.76
CA ASN A 1013 3.92 -35.23 -52.90
C ASN A 1013 4.73 -33.96 -53.20
N ALA A 1014 5.38 -33.90 -54.36
CA ALA A 1014 6.20 -32.76 -54.78
C ALA A 1014 6.39 -32.72 -56.30
N ASN A 1015 6.95 -31.64 -56.87
CA ASN A 1015 7.35 -31.67 -58.28
C ASN A 1015 8.58 -32.54 -58.50
N ALA A 1016 9.51 -32.53 -57.54
CA ALA A 1016 10.66 -33.41 -57.45
C ALA A 1016 10.91 -33.84 -56.00
N ILE A 1017 11.34 -35.08 -55.82
CA ILE A 1017 11.77 -35.66 -54.53
C ILE A 1017 13.24 -36.03 -54.70
N VAL A 1018 14.09 -35.55 -53.79
CA VAL A 1018 15.54 -35.73 -53.83
C VAL A 1018 15.98 -36.33 -52.51
N ALA A 1019 16.52 -37.54 -52.51
CA ALA A 1019 17.11 -38.17 -51.34
C ALA A 1019 18.55 -38.56 -51.66
N LEU A 1020 19.51 -38.05 -50.89
CA LEU A 1020 20.95 -38.21 -51.14
C LEU A 1020 21.68 -38.47 -49.82
N GLU A 1021 22.94 -38.90 -49.89
CA GLU A 1021 23.85 -38.85 -48.74
C GLU A 1021 23.29 -39.61 -47.51
N ASP A 1022 22.97 -40.91 -47.68
CA ASP A 1022 22.47 -41.82 -46.61
C ASP A 1022 21.06 -41.50 -46.06
N SER A 1023 20.20 -40.84 -46.86
CA SER A 1023 18.86 -40.40 -46.44
C SER A 1023 17.75 -41.40 -46.79
N ASP A 1024 17.07 -41.95 -45.78
CA ASP A 1024 16.20 -43.14 -45.91
C ASP A 1024 14.70 -42.88 -45.79
N ILE A 1025 13.89 -43.77 -46.39
CA ILE A 1025 12.41 -43.73 -46.34
C ILE A 1025 11.85 -45.13 -46.05
N PHE A 1026 11.40 -45.39 -44.81
CA PHE A 1026 10.98 -46.72 -44.34
C PHE A 1026 9.56 -46.76 -43.78
N ALA A 1027 8.76 -47.73 -44.21
CA ALA A 1027 7.47 -48.10 -43.61
C ALA A 1027 7.51 -49.58 -43.18
N PHE A 1028 7.63 -49.86 -41.89
CA PHE A 1028 8.13 -51.14 -41.40
C PHE A 1028 7.35 -51.72 -40.20
N ALA A 1029 7.15 -53.05 -40.23
CA ALA A 1029 6.67 -53.83 -39.08
C ALA A 1029 7.29 -55.26 -39.05
N PRO A 1030 8.13 -55.61 -38.06
CA PRO A 1030 8.82 -56.90 -37.98
C PRO A 1030 7.89 -58.06 -37.62
N GLN A 1031 6.69 -57.76 -37.11
CA GLN A 1031 5.64 -58.72 -36.78
C GLN A 1031 4.28 -58.36 -37.43
N GLY A 1032 4.22 -57.31 -38.25
CA GLY A 1032 2.99 -56.76 -38.81
C GLY A 1032 3.05 -56.56 -40.32
N SER A 1033 2.25 -55.60 -40.81
CA SER A 1033 2.27 -55.12 -42.19
C SER A 1033 3.16 -53.87 -42.29
N GLY A 1034 3.95 -53.72 -43.34
CA GLY A 1034 4.89 -52.59 -43.49
C GLY A 1034 4.17 -51.23 -43.55
N GLY A 1035 3.58 -50.94 -44.71
CA GLY A 1035 2.91 -49.67 -45.02
C GLY A 1035 3.20 -49.29 -46.48
N ASP A 1036 2.23 -48.70 -47.19
CA ASP A 1036 2.43 -48.26 -48.57
C ASP A 1036 3.30 -46.98 -48.58
N ILE A 1037 4.25 -46.90 -49.52
CA ILE A 1037 5.12 -45.73 -49.71
C ILE A 1037 4.85 -45.14 -51.09
N ILE A 1038 4.18 -43.99 -51.13
CA ILE A 1038 3.60 -43.40 -52.34
C ILE A 1038 4.30 -42.09 -52.71
N PHE A 1039 5.07 -42.13 -53.79
CA PHE A 1039 5.79 -41.01 -54.37
C PHE A 1039 4.98 -40.34 -55.48
N ASN A 1040 4.19 -39.32 -55.12
CA ASN A 1040 3.49 -38.46 -56.07
C ASN A 1040 4.44 -37.37 -56.58
N THR A 1041 5.27 -37.70 -57.57
CA THR A 1041 6.29 -36.79 -58.12
C THR A 1041 6.49 -36.93 -59.62
N ASN A 1042 7.03 -35.91 -60.28
CA ASN A 1042 7.51 -36.00 -61.67
C ASN A 1042 8.91 -36.63 -61.75
N ALA A 1043 9.68 -36.59 -60.66
CA ALA A 1043 11.01 -37.19 -60.56
C ALA A 1043 11.35 -37.58 -59.12
N PHE A 1044 11.91 -38.77 -58.95
CA PHE A 1044 12.65 -39.19 -57.75
C PHE A 1044 14.15 -39.26 -58.10
N LEU A 1045 15.00 -38.54 -57.37
CA LEU A 1045 16.45 -38.47 -57.60
C LEU A 1045 17.20 -38.99 -56.38
N SER A 1046 18.09 -39.96 -56.61
CA SER A 1046 18.93 -40.58 -55.58
C SER A 1046 20.30 -40.99 -56.09
N ASP A 1047 21.21 -41.27 -55.16
CA ASP A 1047 22.54 -41.82 -55.44
C ASP A 1047 22.46 -43.20 -56.11
N SER A 1048 23.53 -43.59 -56.82
CA SER A 1048 23.57 -44.73 -57.77
C SER A 1048 23.56 -46.14 -57.14
N LEU A 1049 23.21 -46.25 -55.86
CA LEU A 1049 23.16 -47.51 -55.10
C LEU A 1049 21.77 -47.79 -54.46
N PHE A 1050 20.75 -47.06 -54.93
CA PHE A 1050 19.34 -47.18 -54.58
C PHE A 1050 18.80 -48.63 -54.67
N SER A 1051 18.15 -49.11 -53.61
CA SER A 1051 17.67 -50.49 -53.50
C SER A 1051 16.27 -50.58 -52.84
N PRO A 1052 15.18 -50.37 -53.61
CA PRO A 1052 13.82 -50.45 -53.07
C PRO A 1052 13.48 -51.89 -52.67
N THR A 1053 13.02 -52.10 -51.44
CA THR A 1053 12.82 -53.43 -50.85
C THR A 1053 11.45 -53.60 -50.19
N SER A 1054 10.77 -54.69 -50.52
CA SER A 1054 9.42 -55.01 -50.03
C SER A 1054 9.24 -56.52 -49.86
N GLU A 1055 10.03 -57.12 -48.96
CA GLU A 1055 10.08 -58.58 -48.74
C GLU A 1055 9.14 -59.07 -47.62
N THR A 1056 8.36 -60.12 -47.90
CA THR A 1056 7.39 -60.73 -46.97
C THR A 1056 7.97 -61.90 -46.17
N GLY A 1057 7.72 -61.93 -44.86
CA GLY A 1057 7.85 -63.11 -44.00
C GLY A 1057 8.96 -63.05 -42.93
N ASN A 1058 9.15 -64.17 -42.22
CA ASN A 1058 9.92 -64.33 -40.97
C ASN A 1058 11.45 -64.00 -41.04
N SER A 1059 11.93 -63.31 -42.06
CA SER A 1059 13.37 -62.99 -42.26
C SER A 1059 13.75 -61.55 -41.91
N PHE A 1060 12.80 -60.65 -41.63
CA PHE A 1060 13.09 -59.27 -41.24
C PHE A 1060 13.05 -59.06 -39.74
N THR A 1061 14.25 -58.96 -39.15
CA THR A 1061 14.49 -58.50 -37.78
C THR A 1061 14.90 -57.03 -37.79
N GLU A 1062 14.73 -56.36 -36.64
CA GLU A 1062 15.26 -55.02 -36.35
C GLU A 1062 16.77 -54.92 -36.67
N GLU A 1063 17.53 -55.99 -36.42
CA GLU A 1063 18.95 -56.15 -36.77
C GLU A 1063 19.26 -56.11 -38.28
N LYS A 1064 18.27 -56.30 -39.16
CA LYS A 1064 18.39 -55.99 -40.61
C LYS A 1064 18.07 -54.53 -40.92
N LEU A 1065 17.12 -53.93 -40.20
CA LEU A 1065 16.73 -52.52 -40.37
C LEU A 1065 17.91 -51.60 -40.05
N ASN A 1066 18.62 -51.90 -38.95
CA ASN A 1066 19.87 -51.27 -38.51
C ASN A 1066 21.09 -51.57 -39.42
N ARG A 1067 20.84 -52.01 -40.66
CA ARG A 1067 21.81 -52.19 -41.74
C ARG A 1067 21.37 -51.55 -43.06
N LEU A 1068 20.14 -51.01 -43.10
CA LEU A 1068 19.69 -50.05 -44.09
C LEU A 1068 20.13 -48.66 -43.60
N ASP A 1069 19.75 -48.30 -42.38
CA ASP A 1069 20.22 -47.09 -41.71
C ASP A 1069 21.76 -47.02 -41.60
N GLY A 1070 22.35 -45.86 -41.93
CA GLY A 1070 23.79 -45.56 -41.76
C GLY A 1070 24.75 -46.39 -42.62
N ASN A 1071 24.33 -46.83 -43.82
CA ASN A 1071 25.14 -47.70 -44.69
C ASN A 1071 25.84 -47.01 -45.87
N SER A 1072 25.72 -45.68 -45.95
CA SER A 1072 26.12 -44.76 -47.02
C SER A 1072 25.37 -44.94 -48.34
N ARG A 1073 24.06 -45.22 -48.29
CA ARG A 1073 23.15 -45.36 -49.45
C ARG A 1073 21.74 -44.92 -49.10
N VAL A 1074 20.96 -44.53 -50.12
CA VAL A 1074 19.52 -44.22 -49.98
C VAL A 1074 18.74 -45.52 -50.15
N ASP A 1075 18.21 -46.07 -49.07
CA ASP A 1075 17.34 -47.25 -49.08
C ASP A 1075 15.86 -46.84 -48.87
N VAL A 1076 14.95 -47.52 -49.58
CA VAL A 1076 13.50 -47.34 -49.46
C VAL A 1076 12.87 -48.70 -49.15
N ASN A 1077 12.22 -48.84 -48.00
CA ASN A 1077 11.79 -50.14 -47.48
C ASN A 1077 10.34 -50.13 -47.01
N ALA A 1078 9.50 -50.99 -47.58
CA ALA A 1078 8.09 -51.17 -47.21
C ALA A 1078 7.82 -52.57 -46.60
N SER A 1079 8.83 -53.21 -46.01
CA SER A 1079 8.78 -54.64 -45.65
C SER A 1079 7.94 -54.92 -44.39
N GLY A 1080 7.24 -56.06 -44.40
CA GLY A 1080 6.46 -56.54 -43.26
C GLY A 1080 6.40 -58.07 -43.18
N SER A 1081 6.38 -58.59 -41.95
CA SER A 1081 6.38 -60.04 -41.71
C SER A 1081 5.03 -60.70 -42.05
N VAL A 1082 3.92 -59.97 -41.91
CA VAL A 1082 2.58 -60.39 -42.35
C VAL A 1082 2.36 -60.06 -43.83
N SER A 1083 2.66 -58.82 -44.21
CA SER A 1083 2.67 -58.36 -45.61
C SER A 1083 3.53 -57.11 -45.77
N SER A 1084 4.35 -57.06 -46.82
CA SER A 1084 4.95 -55.82 -47.29
C SER A 1084 3.86 -54.87 -47.78
N GLY A 1085 4.07 -53.57 -47.59
CA GLY A 1085 3.39 -52.56 -48.39
C GLY A 1085 4.02 -52.40 -49.77
N THR A 1086 3.44 -51.50 -50.54
CA THR A 1086 3.72 -51.24 -51.94
C THR A 1086 4.53 -49.95 -52.08
N ILE A 1087 5.65 -50.01 -52.80
CA ILE A 1087 6.40 -48.81 -53.20
C ILE A 1087 5.84 -48.34 -54.56
N ILE A 1088 5.23 -47.16 -54.60
CA ILE A 1088 4.46 -46.65 -55.74
C ILE A 1088 5.03 -45.30 -56.21
N GLY A 1089 5.13 -45.10 -57.53
CA GLY A 1089 5.38 -43.78 -58.13
C GLY A 1089 6.85 -43.39 -58.34
N ILE A 1090 7.80 -44.22 -57.92
CA ILE A 1090 9.23 -44.01 -58.23
C ILE A 1090 9.45 -44.12 -59.75
N THR A 1091 9.97 -43.05 -60.35
CA THR A 1091 10.23 -42.95 -61.79
C THR A 1091 11.56 -43.61 -62.14
N ASP A 1092 11.61 -44.42 -63.21
CA ASP A 1092 12.87 -44.95 -63.75
C ASP A 1092 13.67 -43.82 -64.40
N ASN A 1093 14.65 -43.32 -63.64
CA ASN A 1093 15.55 -42.23 -64.04
C ASN A 1093 16.93 -42.74 -64.50
N SER A 1094 17.07 -44.02 -64.84
CA SER A 1094 18.31 -44.58 -65.43
C SER A 1094 18.80 -43.78 -66.64
N PHE A 1095 17.88 -43.28 -67.47
CA PHE A 1095 18.21 -42.43 -68.62
C PHE A 1095 18.93 -41.12 -68.25
N LEU A 1096 18.77 -40.60 -67.03
CA LEU A 1096 19.51 -39.43 -66.55
C LEU A 1096 20.91 -39.79 -66.05
N GLN A 1097 21.16 -41.05 -65.69
CA GLN A 1097 22.49 -41.52 -65.26
C GLN A 1097 23.41 -41.79 -66.47
N ASP A 1098 22.85 -42.31 -67.58
CA ASP A 1098 23.61 -42.59 -68.81
C ASP A 1098 23.79 -41.38 -69.75
N ASP A 1099 22.92 -40.36 -69.68
CA ASP A 1099 22.97 -39.15 -70.56
C ASP A 1099 23.70 -37.94 -69.90
N LEU A 1100 24.19 -38.09 -68.67
CA LEU A 1100 25.11 -37.14 -68.03
C LEU A 1100 26.53 -37.28 -68.62
N ALA A 1101 26.70 -36.82 -69.85
CA ALA A 1101 27.99 -36.76 -70.54
C ALA A 1101 29.06 -36.04 -69.70
N GLU A 1102 30.28 -36.60 -69.65
CA GLU A 1102 31.40 -35.98 -68.93
C GLU A 1102 31.62 -34.53 -69.39
N LEU A 1103 31.60 -33.60 -68.43
CA LEU A 1103 31.87 -32.18 -68.66
C LEU A 1103 33.27 -32.03 -69.26
N THR A 1104 33.32 -31.60 -70.52
CA THR A 1104 34.54 -31.60 -71.34
C THR A 1104 35.66 -30.79 -70.67
N GLU A 1105 36.83 -31.39 -70.44
CA GLU A 1105 37.91 -30.83 -69.60
C GLU A 1105 38.40 -29.41 -70.01
N ASN A 1106 38.07 -28.94 -71.21
CA ASN A 1106 38.31 -27.56 -71.62
C ASN A 1106 37.07 -26.93 -72.29
N PRO A 1107 36.27 -26.14 -71.56
CA PRO A 1107 35.21 -25.30 -72.12
C PRO A 1107 35.73 -24.13 -72.98
N ILE A 1108 37.04 -23.87 -72.99
CA ILE A 1108 37.69 -22.78 -73.74
C ILE A 1108 38.99 -23.31 -74.37
N ASP A 1109 38.97 -23.57 -75.67
CA ASP A 1109 40.19 -23.75 -76.45
C ASP A 1109 40.88 -22.39 -76.64
N SER A 1110 41.92 -22.15 -75.83
CA SER A 1110 42.71 -20.91 -75.86
C SER A 1110 43.66 -20.81 -77.05
N GLU A 1111 43.89 -21.89 -77.81
CA GLU A 1111 44.65 -21.85 -79.07
C GLU A 1111 43.74 -21.49 -80.25
N ALA A 1112 42.51 -22.03 -80.30
CA ALA A 1112 41.49 -21.66 -81.31
C ALA A 1112 41.12 -20.17 -81.27
N LEU A 1113 41.06 -19.57 -80.07
CA LEU A 1113 40.75 -18.13 -79.90
C LEU A 1113 41.88 -17.18 -80.38
N VAL A 1114 43.05 -17.70 -80.75
CA VAL A 1114 44.21 -16.89 -81.21
C VAL A 1114 44.49 -17.07 -82.71
N ALA A 1115 43.94 -18.11 -83.34
CA ALA A 1115 44.38 -18.61 -84.65
C ALA A 1115 43.66 -18.04 -85.91
N SER A 1116 43.13 -16.80 -85.91
CA SER A 1116 42.41 -16.27 -87.09
C SER A 1116 42.44 -14.74 -87.37
N SER A 1117 43.61 -14.08 -87.26
CA SER A 1117 43.82 -12.81 -88.00
C SER A 1117 45.28 -12.60 -88.47
N CYS A 1118 45.48 -11.82 -89.55
CA CYS A 1118 46.68 -11.92 -90.38
C CYS A 1118 47.77 -10.85 -90.14
N VAL A 1119 48.99 -11.34 -89.89
CA VAL A 1119 50.25 -10.97 -90.58
C VAL A 1119 50.64 -9.46 -90.66
N VAL A 1120 51.44 -9.04 -89.67
CA VAL A 1120 52.72 -8.29 -89.80
C VAL A 1120 52.74 -6.86 -90.40
N ARG A 1121 53.20 -5.87 -89.60
CA ARG A 1121 54.46 -5.10 -89.87
C ARG A 1121 54.96 -4.20 -88.71
N SER A 1122 56.29 -4.23 -88.50
CA SER A 1122 57.17 -3.15 -87.99
C SER A 1122 57.25 -2.76 -86.49
N LYS A 1123 58.27 -3.30 -85.81
CA LYS A 1123 59.26 -2.59 -84.95
C LYS A 1123 58.77 -1.60 -83.85
N LYS A 1124 58.51 -2.09 -82.62
CA LYS A 1124 59.34 -1.84 -81.40
C LYS A 1124 58.66 -2.27 -80.08
N ARG A 1125 59.47 -2.87 -79.18
CA ARG A 1125 59.34 -2.99 -77.70
C ARG A 1125 58.17 -3.79 -77.09
N ASN A 1126 58.59 -4.84 -76.38
CA ASN A 1126 58.20 -5.25 -75.02
C ASN A 1126 56.71 -5.33 -74.64
N GLY A 1127 56.19 -6.55 -74.63
CA GLY A 1127 55.20 -7.03 -73.65
C GLY A 1127 55.55 -8.48 -73.28
N SER A 1128 55.37 -8.87 -72.01
CA SER A 1128 55.53 -10.26 -71.55
C SER A 1128 54.35 -10.61 -70.66
N PHE A 1129 53.49 -11.51 -71.15
CA PHE A 1129 52.31 -11.98 -70.45
C PHE A 1129 52.62 -13.27 -69.69
N PHE A 1130 52.23 -13.33 -68.42
CA PHE A 1130 52.36 -14.52 -67.57
C PHE A 1130 51.05 -14.75 -66.82
N ILE A 1131 50.46 -15.94 -66.99
CA ILE A 1131 49.32 -16.38 -66.19
C ILE A 1131 49.87 -17.01 -64.91
N THR A 1132 49.75 -16.31 -63.78
CA THR A 1132 49.94 -16.91 -62.46
C THR A 1132 48.64 -17.59 -62.04
N GLY A 1133 48.50 -18.88 -62.35
CA GLY A 1133 47.29 -19.67 -62.08
C GLY A 1133 46.85 -19.60 -60.62
N THR A 1134 45.54 -19.49 -60.40
CA THR A 1134 44.93 -19.20 -59.10
C THR A 1134 44.94 -20.41 -58.15
N ALA A 1135 45.75 -20.29 -57.10
CA ALA A 1135 45.39 -20.64 -55.71
C ALA A 1135 44.64 -21.97 -55.46
N GLY A 1136 45.19 -23.10 -55.90
CA GLY A 1136 45.38 -24.28 -55.05
C GLY A 1136 44.18 -24.80 -54.23
N LEU A 1137 43.02 -25.01 -54.86
CA LEU A 1137 42.03 -25.97 -54.37
C LEU A 1137 42.35 -27.38 -54.90
N PRO A 1138 42.13 -28.45 -54.12
CA PRO A 1138 42.18 -29.82 -54.63
C PRO A 1138 41.00 -30.09 -55.59
N TYR A 1139 41.16 -31.07 -56.49
CA TYR A 1139 40.10 -31.45 -57.45
C TYR A 1139 38.91 -32.17 -56.81
N ARG A 1140 39.09 -32.78 -55.63
CA ARG A 1140 38.02 -33.37 -54.81
C ARG A 1140 38.22 -33.05 -53.32
N PRO A 1141 37.14 -32.96 -52.52
CA PRO A 1141 37.26 -32.94 -51.06
C PRO A 1141 38.02 -34.20 -50.57
N GLY A 1142 39.13 -34.00 -49.87
CA GLY A 1142 39.95 -35.08 -49.30
C GLY A 1142 41.33 -35.31 -49.93
N ASP A 1143 41.61 -34.79 -51.14
CA ASP A 1143 42.91 -34.99 -51.80
C ASP A 1143 44.08 -34.26 -51.09
N THR A 1144 45.26 -34.89 -51.10
CA THR A 1144 46.45 -34.36 -50.42
C THR A 1144 47.26 -33.39 -51.29
N LEU A 1145 47.20 -32.10 -50.93
CA LEU A 1145 48.27 -31.09 -50.99
C LEU A 1145 49.59 -31.46 -51.75
N PRO A 1146 49.70 -31.48 -53.11
CA PRO A 1146 50.97 -31.82 -53.76
C PRO A 1146 52.08 -30.81 -53.44
N SER A 1147 53.16 -31.29 -52.81
CA SER A 1147 54.31 -30.45 -52.42
C SER A 1147 55.12 -29.95 -53.62
N ARG A 1148 55.68 -28.73 -53.52
CA ARG A 1148 56.45 -28.09 -54.59
C ARG A 1148 57.95 -28.00 -54.27
N TYR A 1149 58.74 -28.76 -55.02
CA TYR A 1149 60.21 -28.69 -55.15
C TYR A 1149 60.54 -28.65 -56.66
N SER A 1150 61.68 -28.17 -57.17
CA SER A 1150 62.83 -27.36 -56.69
C SER A 1150 63.73 -27.03 -57.90
N ALA A 1151 64.55 -25.96 -57.89
CA ALA A 1151 65.69 -25.79 -58.83
C ALA A 1151 66.75 -24.72 -58.45
N ILE A 1152 67.50 -25.02 -57.38
CA ILE A 1152 68.89 -24.60 -57.04
C ILE A 1152 69.73 -23.82 -58.10
N LYS A 1153 70.47 -22.79 -57.65
CA LYS A 1153 71.81 -22.44 -58.17
C LYS A 1153 72.74 -21.86 -57.07
N VAL A 1154 74.05 -21.80 -57.33
CA VAL A 1154 75.16 -21.86 -56.34
C VAL A 1154 76.34 -20.99 -56.81
N ARG A 1155 77.18 -20.31 -56.00
CA ARG A 1155 77.35 -20.19 -54.52
C ARG A 1155 77.26 -18.69 -54.10
N THR A 1156 77.94 -18.02 -53.14
CA THR A 1156 79.16 -18.27 -52.31
C THR A 1156 78.88 -18.00 -50.81
N ILE A 1157 79.71 -17.26 -50.07
CA ILE A 1157 79.69 -17.09 -48.59
C ILE A 1157 80.22 -15.68 -48.22
N GLU A 1158 79.55 -14.95 -47.31
CA GLU A 1158 80.17 -14.39 -46.08
C GLU A 1158 79.13 -13.85 -45.06
N GLU A 1159 79.61 -13.40 -43.91
CA GLU A 1159 79.07 -13.61 -42.56
C GLU A 1159 77.77 -12.88 -42.10
N SER A 1160 77.11 -13.53 -41.13
CA SER A 1160 76.72 -12.97 -39.80
C SER A 1160 75.24 -12.66 -39.46
N SER A 1161 75.00 -12.70 -38.15
CA SER A 1161 73.82 -12.27 -37.38
C SER A 1161 72.53 -13.11 -37.49
N ALA A 1162 71.90 -13.33 -36.33
CA ALA A 1162 70.78 -14.26 -36.15
C ALA A 1162 69.44 -13.54 -35.98
N LYS A 1163 68.34 -14.25 -36.26
CA LYS A 1163 67.16 -14.34 -35.37
C LYS A 1163 66.19 -15.44 -35.83
N LYS A 1164 65.51 -16.09 -34.87
CA LYS A 1164 64.28 -16.86 -35.08
C LYS A 1164 63.05 -15.96 -34.79
N PRO A 1165 61.84 -16.34 -35.25
CA PRO A 1165 60.83 -15.35 -35.64
C PRO A 1165 59.85 -14.93 -34.53
N ASN A 1166 59.18 -13.80 -34.75
CA ASN A 1166 57.92 -13.49 -34.08
C ASN A 1166 56.85 -14.53 -34.47
N GLN A 1167 56.24 -15.15 -33.46
CA GLN A 1167 55.04 -15.97 -33.60
C GLN A 1167 53.83 -15.14 -33.16
N LYS A 1168 52.74 -15.13 -33.96
CA LYS A 1168 51.47 -14.54 -33.53
C LYS A 1168 50.70 -15.56 -32.67
N TRP A 1169 50.09 -15.07 -31.60
CA TRP A 1169 49.23 -15.81 -30.67
C TRP A 1169 48.09 -16.53 -31.41
N LYS A 1170 47.71 -17.71 -30.92
CA LYS A 1170 46.59 -18.52 -31.39
C LYS A 1170 45.73 -19.00 -30.21
N ILE A 1171 44.48 -19.33 -30.49
CA ILE A 1171 43.58 -20.00 -29.54
C ILE A 1171 44.26 -21.29 -29.04
N GLY A 1172 44.42 -21.41 -27.73
CA GLY A 1172 45.20 -22.46 -27.05
C GLY A 1172 46.53 -21.99 -26.46
N ASP A 1173 47.09 -20.86 -26.92
CA ASP A 1173 48.21 -20.21 -26.24
C ASP A 1173 47.69 -19.58 -24.91
N PRO A 1174 48.41 -19.72 -23.78
CA PRO A 1174 47.90 -19.30 -22.46
C PRO A 1174 47.61 -17.79 -22.40
N ILE A 1175 46.45 -17.44 -21.85
CA ILE A 1175 46.06 -16.06 -21.60
C ILE A 1175 46.94 -15.50 -20.47
N VAL A 1176 47.53 -14.34 -20.70
CA VAL A 1176 48.37 -13.63 -19.71
C VAL A 1176 47.60 -12.41 -19.22
N GLU A 1177 47.44 -12.30 -17.90
CA GLU A 1177 46.67 -11.22 -17.28
C GLU A 1177 47.26 -9.82 -17.59
N PRO A 1178 46.40 -8.81 -17.86
CA PRO A 1178 46.84 -7.44 -18.05
C PRO A 1178 47.29 -6.80 -16.73
N THR A 1179 48.47 -6.16 -16.74
CA THR A 1179 49.06 -5.55 -15.54
C THR A 1179 48.65 -4.09 -15.31
N GLY A 1180 47.83 -3.50 -16.18
CA GLY A 1180 47.37 -2.12 -16.02
C GLY A 1180 46.38 -1.65 -17.07
N VAL A 1181 45.80 -0.48 -16.80
CA VAL A 1181 44.92 0.26 -17.72
C VAL A 1181 45.68 1.45 -18.29
N TYR A 1182 45.73 1.57 -19.62
CA TYR A 1182 46.47 2.62 -20.32
C TYR A 1182 45.52 3.46 -21.18
N SER A 1183 45.57 4.79 -21.04
CA SER A 1183 44.89 5.70 -21.97
C SER A 1183 45.74 5.92 -23.23
N LEU A 1184 45.13 5.69 -24.39
CA LEU A 1184 45.67 6.06 -25.69
C LEU A 1184 45.45 7.57 -25.96
N GLU A 1185 46.19 8.14 -26.91
CA GLU A 1185 46.10 9.56 -27.28
C GLU A 1185 44.71 10.00 -27.77
N ASN A 1186 43.87 9.06 -28.22
CA ASN A 1186 42.47 9.28 -28.58
C ASN A 1186 41.47 9.16 -27.41
N GLY A 1187 41.97 9.14 -26.17
CA GLY A 1187 41.17 9.05 -24.94
C GLY A 1187 40.71 7.64 -24.56
N ARG A 1188 40.72 6.67 -25.49
CA ARG A 1188 40.30 5.29 -25.19
C ARG A 1188 41.24 4.64 -24.17
N ARG A 1189 40.67 4.01 -23.14
CA ARG A 1189 41.40 3.18 -22.19
C ARG A 1189 41.41 1.72 -22.65
N ILE A 1190 42.56 1.07 -22.52
CA ILE A 1190 42.74 -0.36 -22.81
C ILE A 1190 43.38 -1.05 -21.60
N LEU A 1191 42.94 -2.26 -21.25
CA LEU A 1191 43.73 -3.14 -20.39
C LEU A 1191 44.83 -3.77 -21.25
N SER A 1192 46.06 -3.76 -20.73
CA SER A 1192 47.24 -4.34 -21.39
C SER A 1192 48.27 -4.75 -20.35
N ARG A 1193 49.35 -5.40 -20.78
CA ARG A 1193 50.59 -5.49 -20.00
C ARG A 1193 51.48 -4.31 -20.31
N GLU A 1194 52.29 -3.87 -19.34
CA GLU A 1194 53.30 -2.85 -19.56
C GLU A 1194 54.36 -3.35 -20.57
N CYS A 1195 54.66 -2.53 -21.58
CA CYS A 1195 55.77 -2.77 -22.50
C CYS A 1195 57.01 -2.04 -22.00
N GLY A 1196 58.10 -2.79 -21.78
CA GLY A 1196 59.42 -2.19 -21.55
C GLY A 1196 59.84 -1.30 -22.73
N LYS A 1197 60.48 -0.18 -22.40
CA LYS A 1197 60.84 0.92 -23.32
C LYS A 1197 61.79 0.51 -24.45
#